data_AF-A0A8J7IEQ3-F1
#
_entry.id   AF-A0A8J7IEQ3-F1
#
_cell.length_a   1.000
_cell.length_b   1.000
_cell.length_c   1.000
_cell.angle_alpha   90.00
_cell.angle_beta   90.00
_cell.angle_gamma   90.00
#
_symmetry.space_group_name_H-M   'P 1'
#
loop_
_entity.id
_entity.type
_entity.pdbx_description
1 polymer ?
#
loop_
_entity_poly.entity_id
_entity_poly.type
_entity_poly.pdbx_seq_one_letter_code
_entity_poly.pdbx_strand_id
1 'polypeptide(L)'
;MGHSTKIWGYGADIERQGHDDVVLRIVGRFLEDPLPGFPNILWVISHPEMLLPNLIRGYQKVFVASEWFCERSAQTWNADWTYLPQATDPGIFPYGHQSDTSGRISFVANTQYRDRDYFRITESAQLPISYVGRGWEKHVSTDAIETDQIPNELLSEHYNRHGFVICDQFTSMKSCGFMSNRILDVLSCGAHPVIKRPIDFPEELTPFVTFASNTSELQNAWENWKARDIALTARNAQQAADIVRQKYAFDVVVQPIVAAAEQALLEGNIAAQMTLPEVTPARTTSGEETSRHFIVSDSDEIYDLNKKNAEFLAVDAQSTAPDGDYSLTVLLAGRLTGMPNIPEEHALHIVAQRLSNLIRLIPVIELSNVATIVQDTDTTALSEYFPDGTHLMPITHLTALYDQVRNDILQGVPRQNVSKALYRLLQYTRRVKALDAPYSSFQNDFEFQVAKFNIPFALHDLAAMPGLHGNPIEEETTKSHYSLPGRKAPARFKRPVGVFIHAFYVDELEDLIGATERIQSKFYYISTNEESKCDEIRCLLDRLGIENYEIRVTDNVGRDIFPKFVAFRDVYENHDIVLHLHTKKSAHSKKSDGWMDHILADLLDNTEAVNRIVSLFASIPELGIIAPRPPSHLTGGYRWTVNKHIASAIFPDLDLPDDGEFVFPMGSMFWARTDALRPILDRQLTAEDFPKEAGQLDGTTAHALERLIGVCASDAGYHVIKYTATHDNKYRKFRTRLKTNKDLFEELLAANA
;
A
#
# COMPACT_ATOMS: atom_id res chain seq x y z
N MET A 1 33.97 20.67 -5.23
CA MET A 1 34.04 21.02 -3.79
C MET A 1 35.03 20.16 -3.00
N GLY A 2 35.91 19.36 -3.64
CA GLY A 2 36.95 18.60 -2.92
C GLY A 2 36.49 17.25 -2.34
N HIS A 3 35.22 16.88 -2.49
CA HIS A 3 34.68 15.57 -2.06
C HIS A 3 34.82 14.50 -3.16
N SER A 4 34.97 13.24 -2.75
CA SER A 4 34.84 12.09 -3.64
C SER A 4 33.39 11.60 -3.70
N THR A 5 32.83 11.48 -4.90
CA THR A 5 31.45 11.00 -5.10
C THR A 5 31.45 9.65 -5.81
N LYS A 6 30.54 8.77 -5.41
CA LYS A 6 30.19 7.55 -6.16
C LYS A 6 28.70 7.58 -6.49
N ILE A 7 28.37 7.15 -7.69
CA ILE A 7 26.99 7.14 -8.19
C ILE A 7 26.54 5.68 -8.29
N TRP A 8 25.40 5.39 -7.71
CA TRP A 8 24.77 4.08 -7.74
C TRP A 8 23.42 4.16 -8.43
N GLY A 9 23.11 3.14 -9.22
CA GLY A 9 21.76 2.95 -9.76
C GLY A 9 20.83 2.33 -8.72
N TYR A 10 19.53 2.41 -8.99
CA TYR A 10 18.49 1.75 -8.18
C TYR A 10 18.82 0.27 -7.92
N GLY A 11 18.73 -0.15 -6.66
CA GLY A 11 18.97 -1.53 -6.22
C GLY A 11 20.44 -1.98 -6.15
N ALA A 12 21.40 -1.06 -6.26
CA ALA A 12 22.82 -1.38 -6.06
C ALA A 12 23.16 -1.54 -4.58
N ASP A 13 24.07 -2.47 -4.26
CA ASP A 13 24.63 -2.62 -2.92
C ASP A 13 25.62 -1.49 -2.63
N ILE A 14 25.34 -0.69 -1.61
CA ILE A 14 26.16 0.46 -1.20
C ILE A 14 26.96 0.05 0.05
N GLU A 15 28.28 -0.04 -0.09
CA GLU A 15 29.20 -0.34 1.00
C GLU A 15 29.85 0.95 1.53
N ARG A 16 29.96 1.06 2.86
CA ARG A 16 30.64 2.18 3.53
C ARG A 16 32.14 2.07 3.30
N GLN A 17 32.76 3.13 2.80
CA GLN A 17 34.20 3.13 2.53
C GLN A 17 34.97 3.98 3.52
N GLY A 18 34.30 4.88 4.25
CA GLY A 18 34.89 5.72 5.28
C GLY A 18 33.94 6.12 6.40
N HIS A 19 34.49 6.74 7.44
CA HIS A 19 33.71 7.27 8.56
C HIS A 19 32.91 8.53 8.17
N ASP A 20 33.36 9.29 7.17
CA ASP A 20 32.78 10.57 6.76
C ASP A 20 31.93 10.48 5.48
N ASP A 21 31.17 9.38 5.33
CA ASP A 21 30.29 9.15 4.18
C ASP A 21 28.85 9.61 4.47
N VAL A 22 28.25 10.42 3.59
CA VAL A 22 26.81 10.78 3.58
C VAL A 22 26.15 10.21 2.34
N VAL A 23 24.92 9.73 2.51
CA VAL A 23 24.10 9.21 1.41
C VAL A 23 23.12 10.28 0.98
N LEU A 24 23.32 10.82 -0.24
CA LEU A 24 22.33 11.64 -0.93
C LEU A 24 21.49 10.74 -1.85
N ARG A 25 20.18 10.71 -1.63
CA ARG A 25 19.23 10.03 -2.54
C ARG A 25 18.45 11.05 -3.33
N ILE A 26 18.42 10.88 -4.66
CA ILE A 26 17.62 11.71 -5.56
C ILE A 26 16.43 10.89 -6.03
N VAL A 27 15.20 11.33 -5.72
CA VAL A 27 13.98 10.56 -5.97
C VAL A 27 13.48 10.78 -7.38
N GLY A 28 13.57 9.70 -8.16
CA GLY A 28 12.90 9.52 -9.45
C GLY A 28 11.56 8.79 -9.28
N ARG A 29 11.39 7.68 -10.01
CA ARG A 29 10.20 6.80 -9.93
C ARG A 29 10.21 5.81 -8.76
N PHE A 30 11.26 5.83 -7.94
CA PHE A 30 11.42 4.92 -6.81
C PHE A 30 12.01 5.69 -5.64
N LEU A 31 11.40 5.50 -4.47
CA LEU A 31 11.95 5.94 -3.19
C LEU A 31 12.53 4.70 -2.51
N GLU A 32 13.81 4.76 -2.13
CA GLU A 32 14.48 3.68 -1.41
C GLU A 32 14.50 3.96 0.10
N ASP A 33 14.78 2.94 0.90
CA ASP A 33 14.96 3.14 2.34
C ASP A 33 16.26 3.92 2.63
N PRO A 34 16.29 4.75 3.70
CA PRO A 34 17.53 5.25 4.27
C PRO A 34 18.51 4.11 4.54
N LEU A 35 19.79 4.30 4.25
CA LEU A 35 20.82 3.31 4.51
C LEU A 35 21.22 3.31 5.99
N PRO A 36 21.03 2.20 6.72
CA PRO A 36 21.42 2.13 8.12
C PRO A 36 22.92 2.35 8.30
N GLY A 37 23.28 3.15 9.30
CA GLY A 37 24.68 3.44 9.62
C GLY A 37 25.30 4.59 8.84
N PHE A 38 24.54 5.24 7.93
CA PHE A 38 24.93 6.46 7.24
C PHE A 38 24.01 7.61 7.62
N PRO A 39 24.49 8.87 7.64
CA PRO A 39 23.61 10.01 7.48
C PRO A 39 22.96 9.98 6.08
N ASN A 40 21.67 10.19 6.02
CA ASN A 40 20.82 10.09 4.83
C ASN A 40 20.11 11.42 4.55
N ILE A 41 20.34 11.95 3.36
CA ILE A 41 19.69 13.14 2.84
C ILE A 41 18.87 12.74 1.62
N LEU A 42 17.64 13.27 1.53
CA LEU A 42 16.76 13.05 0.41
C LEU A 42 16.63 14.33 -0.42
N TRP A 43 16.58 14.19 -1.74
CA TRP A 43 16.17 15.24 -2.65
C TRP A 43 15.08 14.72 -3.59
N VAL A 44 13.86 15.18 -3.35
CA VAL A 44 12.68 14.80 -4.12
C VAL A 44 12.54 15.73 -5.31
N ILE A 45 12.81 15.22 -6.51
CA ILE A 45 12.74 16.00 -7.76
C ILE A 45 11.54 15.62 -8.64
N SER A 46 10.89 14.49 -8.38
CA SER A 46 9.76 14.00 -9.17
C SER A 46 8.93 12.99 -8.38
N HIS A 47 7.76 12.63 -8.93
CA HIS A 47 6.89 11.56 -8.42
C HIS A 47 6.49 11.70 -6.94
N PRO A 48 5.82 12.80 -6.54
CA PRO A 48 5.37 13.00 -5.16
C PRO A 48 4.42 11.91 -4.65
N GLU A 49 3.70 11.23 -5.55
CA GLU A 49 2.85 10.07 -5.23
C GLU A 49 3.63 8.86 -4.69
N MET A 50 4.96 8.85 -4.88
CA MET A 50 5.83 7.78 -4.39
C MET A 50 6.33 8.02 -2.97
N LEU A 51 6.10 9.20 -2.41
CA LEU A 51 6.57 9.54 -1.06
C LEU A 51 5.67 8.90 -0.01
N LEU A 52 6.30 8.22 0.95
CA LEU A 52 5.62 7.61 2.09
C LEU A 52 6.02 8.37 3.35
N PRO A 53 5.07 8.95 4.12
CA PRO A 53 5.39 9.78 5.30
C PRO A 53 6.37 9.11 6.28
N ASN A 54 6.18 7.81 6.53
CA ASN A 54 7.05 7.02 7.41
C ASN A 54 8.48 6.89 6.88
N LEU A 55 8.65 6.79 5.56
CA LEU A 55 9.95 6.67 4.93
C LEU A 55 10.70 8.01 4.89
N ILE A 56 9.97 9.10 4.66
CA ILE A 56 10.49 10.47 4.70
C ILE A 56 11.09 10.78 6.07
N ARG A 57 10.45 10.36 7.16
CA ARG A 57 10.95 10.56 8.54
C ARG A 57 12.29 9.89 8.81
N GLY A 58 12.66 8.88 8.03
CA GLY A 58 13.96 8.20 8.17
C GLY A 58 15.13 8.97 7.56
N TYR A 59 14.89 10.11 6.90
CA TYR A 59 15.92 10.99 6.36
C TYR A 59 16.16 12.16 7.30
N GLN A 60 17.43 12.51 7.55
CA GLN A 60 17.78 13.64 8.41
C GLN A 60 17.44 14.98 7.77
N LYS A 61 17.51 15.06 6.44
CA LYS A 61 17.13 16.26 5.67
C LYS A 61 16.40 15.86 4.40
N VAL A 62 15.31 16.56 4.10
CA VAL A 62 14.51 16.34 2.90
C VAL A 62 14.42 17.61 2.09
N PHE A 63 15.11 17.63 0.97
CA PHE A 63 14.97 18.65 -0.06
C PHE A 63 13.83 18.29 -1.01
N VAL A 64 13.06 19.28 -1.48
CA VAL A 64 11.98 19.04 -2.44
C VAL A 64 11.90 20.12 -3.51
N ALA A 65 11.73 19.70 -4.77
CA ALA A 65 11.74 20.58 -5.95
C ALA A 65 10.40 21.29 -6.25
N SER A 66 9.51 21.36 -5.26
CA SER A 66 8.23 22.08 -5.33
C SER A 66 8.06 22.85 -4.03
N GLU A 67 7.98 24.18 -4.14
CA GLU A 67 7.78 25.07 -2.99
C GLU A 67 6.39 24.86 -2.40
N TRP A 68 5.36 24.85 -3.26
CA TRP A 68 3.98 24.52 -2.90
C TRP A 68 3.83 23.21 -2.12
N PHE A 69 4.55 22.16 -2.55
CA PHE A 69 4.52 20.86 -1.87
C PHE A 69 5.30 20.90 -0.56
N CYS A 70 6.46 21.57 -0.54
CA CYS A 70 7.26 21.75 0.67
C CYS A 70 6.43 22.34 1.81
N GLU A 71 5.74 23.46 1.55
CA GLU A 71 4.97 24.18 2.55
C GLU A 71 3.83 23.34 3.13
N ARG A 72 3.14 22.57 2.28
CA ARG A 72 1.96 21.76 2.67
C ARG A 72 2.34 20.43 3.31
N SER A 73 3.39 19.78 2.83
CA SER A 73 3.86 18.49 3.37
C SER A 73 4.62 18.64 4.68
N ALA A 74 5.34 19.76 4.87
CA ALA A 74 6.04 20.05 6.12
C ALA A 74 5.13 20.07 7.35
N GLN A 75 3.88 20.51 7.17
CA GLN A 75 2.89 20.59 8.26
C GLN A 75 2.37 19.21 8.69
N THR A 76 2.46 18.20 7.83
CA THR A 76 1.73 16.93 8.01
C THR A 76 2.66 15.76 8.37
N TRP A 77 3.91 15.74 7.87
CA TRP A 77 4.75 14.53 7.92
C TRP A 77 5.89 14.57 8.94
N ASN A 78 6.03 15.66 9.72
CA ASN A 78 7.02 15.80 10.80
C ASN A 78 8.46 15.39 10.38
N ALA A 79 8.96 16.00 9.32
CA ALA A 79 10.34 15.85 8.83
C ALA A 79 10.95 17.23 8.56
N ASP A 80 12.28 17.32 8.46
CA ASP A 80 12.97 18.58 8.12
C ASP A 80 12.94 18.80 6.60
N TRP A 81 11.93 19.53 6.14
CA TRP A 81 11.74 19.86 4.73
C TRP A 81 12.41 21.17 4.35
N THR A 82 13.00 21.23 3.17
CA THR A 82 13.51 22.47 2.60
C THR A 82 13.25 22.49 1.10
N TYR A 83 12.68 23.59 0.61
CA TYR A 83 12.55 23.80 -0.82
C TYR A 83 13.94 23.88 -1.46
N LEU A 84 14.16 23.09 -2.50
CA LEU A 84 15.37 23.13 -3.31
C LEU A 84 15.00 22.81 -4.76
N PRO A 85 15.07 23.79 -5.69
CA PRO A 85 14.63 23.60 -7.06
C PRO A 85 15.50 22.56 -7.76
N GLN A 86 14.96 21.95 -8.81
CA GLN A 86 15.75 21.15 -9.76
C GLN A 86 16.86 21.98 -10.42
N ALA A 87 17.85 21.30 -11.00
CA ALA A 87 19.05 21.93 -11.53
C ALA A 87 19.44 21.42 -12.92
N THR A 88 20.13 22.26 -13.67
CA THR A 88 20.72 21.93 -14.98
C THR A 88 22.22 22.22 -14.98
N ASP A 89 22.94 21.67 -15.95
CA ASP A 89 24.36 21.92 -16.19
C ASP A 89 24.52 22.81 -17.43
N PRO A 90 24.78 24.12 -17.28
CA PRO A 90 25.01 25.01 -18.42
C PRO A 90 26.25 24.66 -19.25
N GLY A 91 27.14 23.77 -18.78
CA GLY A 91 28.24 23.21 -19.56
C GLY A 91 27.78 22.13 -20.55
N ILE A 92 26.75 21.35 -20.21
CA ILE A 92 26.11 20.36 -21.09
C ILE A 92 25.03 21.03 -21.95
N PHE A 93 24.32 21.99 -21.39
CA PHE A 93 23.26 22.78 -22.05
C PHE A 93 23.70 24.23 -22.20
N PRO A 94 24.77 24.52 -22.96
CA PRO A 94 25.24 25.87 -23.15
C PRO A 94 24.20 26.70 -23.90
N TYR A 95 24.15 27.98 -23.57
CA TYR A 95 23.37 28.95 -24.34
C TYR A 95 23.86 28.95 -25.78
N GLY A 96 23.00 28.49 -26.69
CA GLY A 96 23.17 28.62 -28.12
C GLY A 96 22.25 29.73 -28.62
N HIS A 97 22.68 30.47 -29.63
CA HIS A 97 21.72 31.32 -30.34
C HIS A 97 20.70 30.41 -31.01
N GLN A 98 19.44 30.54 -30.58
CA GLN A 98 18.31 29.80 -31.11
C GLN A 98 18.23 29.95 -32.63
N SER A 99 18.38 28.85 -33.38
CA SER A 99 18.38 28.87 -34.83
C SER A 99 16.99 28.59 -35.42
N ASP A 100 16.16 27.77 -34.74
CA ASP A 100 14.84 27.32 -35.21
C ASP A 100 14.84 26.94 -36.71
N THR A 101 15.84 26.16 -37.10
CA THR A 101 16.09 25.76 -38.48
C THR A 101 15.32 24.50 -38.88
N SER A 102 14.71 23.76 -37.93
CA SER A 102 13.91 22.57 -38.25
C SER A 102 12.54 22.91 -38.84
N GLY A 103 11.94 24.05 -38.45
CA GLY A 103 10.56 24.39 -38.74
C GLY A 103 9.53 23.42 -38.11
N ARG A 104 9.95 22.66 -37.09
CA ARG A 104 9.15 21.63 -36.40
C ARG A 104 9.20 21.81 -34.90
N ILE A 105 8.17 21.32 -34.21
CA ILE A 105 8.08 21.30 -32.75
C ILE A 105 8.82 20.07 -32.22
N SER A 106 9.72 20.25 -31.25
CA SER A 106 10.40 19.11 -30.64
C SER A 106 9.56 18.45 -29.55
N PHE A 107 9.44 17.12 -29.56
CA PHE A 107 8.88 16.36 -28.43
C PHE A 107 9.73 15.14 -28.10
N VAL A 108 10.52 15.25 -27.02
CA VAL A 108 11.39 14.18 -26.52
C VAL A 108 10.67 13.40 -25.41
N ALA A 109 10.09 12.23 -25.69
CA ALA A 109 9.40 11.41 -24.67
C ALA A 109 9.30 9.93 -25.09
N ASN A 110 9.12 9.03 -24.13
CA ASN A 110 8.87 7.60 -24.41
C ASN A 110 7.37 7.29 -24.23
N THR A 111 6.80 6.45 -25.10
CA THR A 111 5.34 6.16 -25.09
C THR A 111 4.90 5.18 -24.01
N GLN A 112 5.85 4.56 -23.30
CA GLN A 112 5.60 3.64 -22.20
C GLN A 112 5.00 4.31 -20.94
N TYR A 113 4.88 5.63 -20.92
CA TYR A 113 4.36 6.41 -19.79
C TYR A 113 3.09 7.17 -20.17
N ARG A 114 1.95 6.47 -20.13
CA ARG A 114 0.64 7.00 -20.59
C ARG A 114 -0.02 8.01 -19.65
N ASP A 115 0.48 8.18 -18.42
CA ASP A 115 0.00 9.18 -17.45
C ASP A 115 0.72 10.54 -17.61
N ARG A 116 0.83 10.99 -18.85
CA ARG A 116 1.43 12.28 -19.20
C ARG A 116 0.49 13.07 -20.10
N ASP A 117 0.46 14.38 -19.90
CA ASP A 117 -0.56 15.25 -20.47
C ASP A 117 -0.45 15.40 -21.99
N TYR A 118 0.77 15.52 -22.53
CA TYR A 118 0.93 15.84 -23.95
C TYR A 118 0.78 14.66 -24.90
N PHE A 119 0.83 13.42 -24.39
CA PHE A 119 0.73 12.22 -25.23
C PHE A 119 -0.51 12.26 -26.16
N ARG A 120 -1.69 12.58 -25.61
CA ARG A 120 -2.94 12.66 -26.40
C ARG A 120 -3.13 14.01 -27.10
N ILE A 121 -2.57 15.07 -26.53
CA ILE A 121 -2.67 16.43 -27.09
C ILE A 121 -1.93 16.48 -28.43
N THR A 122 -0.72 15.93 -28.50
CA THR A 122 0.11 15.99 -29.72
C THR A 122 -0.41 15.09 -30.84
N GLU A 123 -1.02 13.94 -30.49
CA GLU A 123 -1.66 13.04 -31.46
C GLU A 123 -2.84 13.72 -32.19
N SER A 124 -3.62 14.54 -31.47
CA SER A 124 -4.79 15.24 -32.02
C SER A 124 -4.48 16.61 -32.63
N ALA A 125 -3.29 17.18 -32.39
CA ALA A 125 -2.98 18.56 -32.76
C ALA A 125 -2.71 18.79 -34.25
N GLN A 126 -2.41 17.75 -35.03
CA GLN A 126 -2.06 17.88 -36.46
C GLN A 126 -0.98 18.94 -36.69
N LEU A 127 0.03 19.00 -35.81
CA LEU A 127 1.15 19.94 -35.87
C LEU A 127 2.42 19.27 -36.40
N PRO A 128 3.38 20.03 -36.95
CA PRO A 128 4.65 19.48 -37.45
C PRO A 128 5.58 19.11 -36.28
N ILE A 129 5.29 18.02 -35.58
CA ILE A 129 6.03 17.57 -34.39
C ILE A 129 7.10 16.55 -34.77
N SER A 130 8.34 16.79 -34.35
CA SER A 130 9.42 15.80 -34.37
C SER A 130 9.42 15.01 -33.06
N TYR A 131 9.05 13.73 -33.14
CA TYR A 131 9.00 12.84 -31.99
C TYR A 131 10.34 12.14 -31.81
N VAL A 132 10.87 12.21 -30.59
CA VAL A 132 12.11 11.55 -30.18
C VAL A 132 11.82 10.65 -28.99
N GLY A 133 12.20 9.38 -29.07
CA GLY A 133 12.00 8.40 -28.00
C GLY A 133 11.40 7.10 -28.50
N ARG A 134 11.40 6.08 -27.64
CA ARG A 134 10.93 4.74 -28.00
C ARG A 134 9.42 4.62 -27.98
N GLY A 135 8.89 3.86 -28.93
CA GLY A 135 7.51 3.39 -28.97
C GLY A 135 6.54 4.31 -29.71
N TRP A 136 7.01 5.36 -30.39
CA TRP A 136 6.20 6.29 -31.17
C TRP A 136 5.67 5.67 -32.47
N GLU A 137 6.33 4.63 -32.98
CA GLU A 137 5.97 3.92 -34.23
C GLU A 137 4.56 3.32 -34.23
N LYS A 138 3.95 3.21 -33.04
CA LYS A 138 2.58 2.70 -32.84
C LYS A 138 1.51 3.79 -32.78
N HIS A 139 1.92 5.06 -32.77
CA HIS A 139 1.05 6.20 -32.44
C HIS A 139 1.09 7.32 -33.47
N VAL A 140 2.23 7.48 -34.17
CA VAL A 140 2.41 8.54 -35.18
C VAL A 140 3.03 7.97 -36.45
N SER A 141 2.97 8.73 -37.55
CA SER A 141 3.62 8.30 -38.79
C SER A 141 5.13 8.21 -38.61
N THR A 142 5.76 7.28 -39.33
CA THR A 142 7.22 7.10 -39.31
C THR A 142 7.97 8.38 -39.68
N ASP A 143 7.40 9.21 -40.57
CA ASP A 143 8.00 10.47 -41.01
C ASP A 143 7.99 11.56 -39.93
N ALA A 144 7.20 11.38 -38.86
CA ALA A 144 7.20 12.27 -37.70
C ALA A 144 8.21 11.85 -36.63
N ILE A 145 8.77 10.65 -36.71
CA ILE A 145 9.73 10.10 -35.76
C ILE A 145 11.14 10.44 -36.23
N GLU A 146 11.89 11.14 -35.40
CA GLU A 146 13.25 11.54 -35.73
C GLU A 146 14.28 10.49 -35.31
N THR A 147 14.18 9.99 -34.08
CA THR A 147 15.07 8.94 -33.56
C THR A 147 14.51 8.36 -32.26
N ASP A 148 14.91 7.13 -31.93
CA ASP A 148 14.56 6.47 -30.66
C ASP A 148 15.29 7.09 -29.45
N GLN A 149 16.46 7.71 -29.67
CA GLN A 149 17.28 8.31 -28.61
C GLN A 149 18.22 9.38 -29.18
N ILE A 150 18.45 10.43 -28.39
CA ILE A 150 19.49 11.44 -28.64
C ILE A 150 20.51 11.35 -27.48
N PRO A 151 21.83 11.26 -27.76
CA PRO A 151 22.87 11.38 -26.74
C PRO A 151 22.78 12.73 -26.00
N ASN A 152 23.06 12.76 -24.70
CA ASN A 152 22.86 13.97 -23.87
C ASN A 152 23.66 15.17 -24.39
N GLU A 153 24.88 14.94 -24.86
CA GLU A 153 25.78 15.95 -25.43
C GLU A 153 25.24 16.58 -26.74
N LEU A 154 24.28 15.94 -27.41
CA LEU A 154 23.64 16.45 -28.63
C LEU A 154 22.26 17.08 -28.36
N LEU A 155 21.74 17.00 -27.13
CA LEU A 155 20.42 17.55 -26.80
C LEU A 155 20.38 19.07 -26.94
N SER A 156 21.48 19.77 -26.60
CA SER A 156 21.54 21.23 -26.75
C SER A 156 21.40 21.67 -28.21
N GLU A 157 22.12 21.03 -29.14
CA GLU A 157 22.00 21.30 -30.57
C GLU A 157 20.57 20.98 -31.06
N HIS A 158 20.00 19.88 -30.59
CA HIS A 158 18.64 19.48 -30.93
C HIS A 158 17.59 20.52 -30.50
N TYR A 159 17.67 21.01 -29.26
CA TYR A 159 16.74 22.04 -28.75
C TYR A 159 16.92 23.36 -29.50
N ASN A 160 18.15 23.79 -29.76
CA ASN A 160 18.45 25.02 -30.51
C ASN A 160 17.93 24.98 -31.95
N ARG A 161 18.09 23.84 -32.62
CA ARG A 161 17.60 23.60 -33.98
C ARG A 161 16.07 23.67 -34.07
N HIS A 162 15.36 23.25 -33.03
CA HIS A 162 13.89 23.28 -33.02
C HIS A 162 13.31 24.59 -32.50
N GLY A 163 13.98 25.26 -31.55
CA GLY A 163 13.53 26.52 -30.96
C GLY A 163 12.24 26.46 -30.12
N PHE A 164 11.29 25.58 -30.43
CA PHE A 164 10.01 25.39 -29.74
C PHE A 164 9.88 23.93 -29.28
N VAL A 165 9.86 23.71 -27.96
CA VAL A 165 10.05 22.38 -27.36
C VAL A 165 8.94 22.05 -26.38
N ILE A 166 8.23 20.95 -26.62
CA ILE A 166 7.22 20.42 -25.69
C ILE A 166 7.94 19.76 -24.51
N CYS A 167 7.72 20.32 -23.32
CA CYS A 167 8.24 19.81 -22.07
C CYS A 167 7.12 19.16 -21.27
N ASP A 168 6.91 17.88 -21.55
CA ASP A 168 5.86 17.09 -20.92
C ASP A 168 6.24 16.62 -19.51
N GLN A 169 5.23 16.52 -18.65
CA GLN A 169 5.36 16.20 -17.22
C GLN A 169 4.28 15.23 -16.77
N PHE A 170 4.53 14.52 -15.66
CA PHE A 170 3.56 13.61 -15.08
C PHE A 170 2.41 14.38 -14.41
N THR A 171 1.21 13.79 -14.43
CA THR A 171 0.01 14.38 -13.84
C THR A 171 0.23 14.73 -12.36
N SER A 172 0.81 13.81 -11.59
CA SER A 172 1.08 14.00 -10.15
C SER A 172 2.06 15.14 -9.87
N MET A 173 3.14 15.24 -10.65
CA MET A 173 4.12 16.32 -10.55
C MET A 173 3.45 17.68 -10.72
N LYS A 174 2.66 17.83 -11.79
CA LYS A 174 1.91 19.05 -12.10
C LYS A 174 0.93 19.44 -10.98
N SER A 175 0.17 18.47 -10.47
CA SER A 175 -0.80 18.67 -9.39
C SER A 175 -0.18 19.01 -8.04
N CYS A 176 1.13 18.81 -7.91
CA CYS A 176 1.89 19.08 -6.68
C CYS A 176 2.98 20.14 -6.87
N GLY A 177 2.99 20.91 -7.97
CA GLY A 177 3.92 22.03 -8.19
C GLY A 177 5.33 21.62 -8.60
N PHE A 178 5.57 20.37 -8.98
CA PHE A 178 6.87 19.93 -9.47
C PHE A 178 7.03 20.28 -10.95
N MET A 179 8.14 20.91 -11.29
CA MET A 179 8.56 21.19 -12.66
C MET A 179 9.31 20.00 -13.27
N SER A 180 9.32 19.86 -14.60
CA SER A 180 10.20 18.91 -15.30
C SER A 180 11.59 19.53 -15.54
N ASN A 181 12.68 18.81 -15.23
CA ASN A 181 14.06 19.31 -15.44
C ASN A 181 14.32 19.82 -16.86
N ARG A 182 13.66 19.23 -17.86
CA ARG A 182 13.80 19.61 -19.27
C ARG A 182 13.51 21.09 -19.52
N ILE A 183 12.63 21.69 -18.73
CA ILE A 183 12.30 23.11 -18.86
C ILE A 183 13.57 23.94 -18.62
N LEU A 184 14.38 23.59 -17.62
CA LEU A 184 15.66 24.24 -17.35
C LEU A 184 16.67 23.98 -18.46
N ASP A 185 16.76 22.74 -18.96
CA ASP A 185 17.68 22.38 -20.05
C ASP A 185 17.37 23.18 -21.34
N VAL A 186 16.09 23.30 -21.69
CA VAL A 186 15.60 24.02 -22.87
C VAL A 186 15.85 25.53 -22.73
N LEU A 187 15.53 26.12 -21.58
CA LEU A 187 15.78 27.53 -21.30
C LEU A 187 17.28 27.84 -21.27
N SER A 188 18.10 26.97 -20.68
CA SER A 188 19.57 27.10 -20.67
C SER A 188 20.14 27.13 -22.08
N CYS A 189 19.61 26.31 -22.98
CA CYS A 189 20.01 26.29 -24.38
C CYS A 189 19.60 27.54 -25.16
N GLY A 190 18.63 28.33 -24.68
CA GLY A 190 18.04 29.45 -25.40
C GLY A 190 16.81 29.08 -26.25
N ALA A 191 16.24 27.88 -26.07
CA ALA A 191 15.02 27.45 -26.73
C ALA A 191 13.78 27.75 -25.86
N HIS A 192 12.59 27.69 -26.46
CA HIS A 192 11.33 28.08 -25.85
C HIS A 192 10.49 26.85 -25.43
N PRO A 193 10.29 26.62 -24.14
CA PRO A 193 9.49 25.49 -23.65
C PRO A 193 7.99 25.76 -23.74
N VAL A 194 7.24 24.71 -24.08
CA VAL A 194 5.79 24.65 -24.01
C VAL A 194 5.38 23.59 -23.00
N ILE A 195 4.58 24.00 -22.01
CA ILE A 195 4.21 23.15 -20.88
C ILE A 195 2.73 23.27 -20.58
N LYS A 196 2.18 22.28 -19.90
CA LYS A 196 0.87 22.41 -19.28
C LYS A 196 1.06 23.10 -17.93
N ARG A 197 0.18 24.05 -17.60
CA ARG A 197 0.30 24.82 -16.36
C ARG A 197 0.25 23.90 -15.12
N PRO A 198 1.30 23.87 -14.27
CA PRO A 198 1.23 23.24 -12.95
C PRO A 198 0.48 24.11 -11.95
N ILE A 199 0.12 23.53 -10.81
CA ILE A 199 -0.54 24.25 -9.71
C ILE A 199 0.33 25.39 -9.16
N ASP A 200 1.66 25.20 -9.26
CA ASP A 200 2.68 26.16 -8.87
C ASP A 200 3.86 26.12 -9.84
N PHE A 201 4.41 27.29 -10.16
CA PHE A 201 5.53 27.46 -11.09
C PHE A 201 6.33 28.73 -10.74
N PRO A 202 7.67 28.72 -10.83
CA PRO A 202 8.49 29.88 -10.48
C PRO A 202 8.10 31.15 -11.26
N GLU A 203 7.84 32.24 -10.54
CA GLU A 203 7.41 33.51 -11.11
C GLU A 203 8.47 34.06 -12.07
N GLU A 204 9.76 33.91 -11.74
CA GLU A 204 10.86 34.38 -12.59
C GLU A 204 11.00 33.63 -13.92
N LEU A 205 10.50 32.40 -14.02
CA LEU A 205 10.55 31.60 -15.25
C LEU A 205 9.27 31.75 -16.09
N THR A 206 8.18 32.17 -15.46
CA THR A 206 6.85 32.30 -16.09
C THR A 206 6.84 33.11 -17.40
N PRO A 207 7.58 34.24 -17.54
CA PRO A 207 7.62 35.01 -18.79
C PRO A 207 8.27 34.27 -19.98
N PHE A 208 9.04 33.21 -19.72
CA PHE A 208 9.87 32.53 -20.71
C PHE A 208 9.32 31.18 -21.15
N VAL A 209 8.11 30.81 -20.69
CA VAL A 209 7.45 29.55 -21.03
C VAL A 209 6.07 29.81 -21.63
N THR A 210 5.62 28.95 -22.54
CA THR A 210 4.23 28.98 -23.02
C THR A 210 3.40 27.92 -22.33
N PHE A 211 2.25 28.31 -21.79
CA PHE A 211 1.28 27.38 -21.21
C PHE A 211 0.23 26.95 -22.23
N ALA A 212 0.10 25.64 -22.47
CA ALA A 212 -0.92 25.08 -23.36
C ALA A 212 -1.51 23.78 -22.78
N SER A 213 -2.78 23.77 -22.42
CA SER A 213 -3.42 22.67 -21.69
C SER A 213 -4.24 21.71 -22.56
N ASN A 214 -4.48 22.09 -23.81
CA ASN A 214 -5.27 21.33 -24.78
C ASN A 214 -4.75 21.57 -26.21
N THR A 215 -5.32 20.82 -27.15
CA THR A 215 -4.95 20.82 -28.57
C THR A 215 -5.04 22.21 -29.20
N SER A 216 -6.11 22.96 -28.93
CA SER A 216 -6.33 24.29 -29.51
C SER A 216 -5.34 25.33 -28.95
N GLU A 217 -5.04 25.28 -27.66
CA GLU A 217 -4.02 26.14 -27.06
C GLU A 217 -2.62 25.85 -27.61
N LEU A 218 -2.30 24.56 -27.84
CA LEU A 218 -1.02 24.19 -28.45
C LEU A 218 -0.92 24.68 -29.91
N GLN A 219 -2.00 24.57 -30.68
CA GLN A 219 -2.07 25.11 -32.04
C GLN A 219 -1.90 26.63 -32.06
N ASN A 220 -2.61 27.35 -31.20
CA ASN A 220 -2.49 28.81 -31.08
C ASN A 220 -1.08 29.23 -30.65
N ALA A 221 -0.48 28.50 -29.70
CA ALA A 221 0.89 28.73 -29.26
C ALA A 221 1.89 28.58 -30.42
N TRP A 222 1.70 27.58 -31.28
CA TRP A 222 2.52 27.38 -32.47
C TRP A 222 2.34 28.48 -33.52
N GLU A 223 1.11 28.94 -33.76
CA GLU A 223 0.88 30.07 -34.66
C GLU A 223 1.55 31.36 -34.16
N ASN A 224 1.42 31.65 -32.86
CA ASN A 224 2.10 32.78 -32.23
C ASN A 224 3.62 32.66 -32.31
N TRP A 225 4.16 31.45 -32.14
CA TRP A 225 5.59 31.20 -32.29
C TRP A 225 6.09 31.50 -33.70
N LYS A 226 5.35 31.10 -34.74
CA LYS A 226 5.70 31.44 -36.13
C LYS A 226 5.64 32.94 -36.41
N ALA A 227 4.73 33.66 -35.75
CA ALA A 227 4.54 35.10 -35.90
C ALA A 227 5.37 35.96 -34.93
N ARG A 228 6.29 35.36 -34.17
CA ARG A 228 7.05 36.02 -33.10
C ARG A 228 8.00 37.11 -33.61
N ASP A 229 8.32 38.07 -32.75
CA ASP A 229 9.45 38.99 -32.93
C ASP A 229 10.76 38.27 -32.58
N ILE A 230 11.56 37.96 -33.60
CA ILE A 230 12.82 37.21 -33.47
C ILE A 230 13.81 37.92 -32.52
N ALA A 231 13.91 39.24 -32.57
CA ALA A 231 14.86 39.99 -31.75
C ALA A 231 14.41 40.06 -30.28
N LEU A 232 13.10 40.19 -30.04
CA LEU A 232 12.55 40.10 -28.70
C LEU A 232 12.71 38.68 -28.13
N THR A 233 12.40 37.64 -28.91
CA THR A 233 12.57 36.24 -28.49
C THR A 233 14.01 35.93 -28.13
N ALA A 234 15.00 36.37 -28.92
CA ALA A 234 16.41 36.16 -28.62
C ALA A 234 16.85 36.84 -27.32
N ARG A 235 16.36 38.07 -27.04
CA ARG A 235 16.62 38.77 -25.78
C ARG A 235 16.00 38.04 -24.59
N ASN A 236 14.76 37.59 -24.72
CA ASN A 236 14.08 36.83 -23.68
C ASN A 236 14.78 35.49 -23.40
N ALA A 237 15.23 34.80 -24.44
CA ALA A 237 15.99 33.55 -24.32
C ALA A 237 17.32 33.76 -23.58
N GLN A 238 18.06 34.83 -23.90
CA GLN A 238 19.29 35.18 -23.16
C GLN A 238 19.00 35.47 -21.69
N GLN A 239 17.96 36.25 -21.41
CA GLN A 239 17.56 36.57 -20.03
C GLN A 239 17.16 35.31 -19.25
N ALA A 240 16.41 34.40 -19.87
CA ALA A 240 16.04 33.12 -19.26
C ALA A 240 17.27 32.27 -18.96
N ALA A 241 18.21 32.14 -19.90
CA ALA A 241 19.44 31.39 -19.71
C ALA A 241 20.32 31.98 -18.60
N ASP A 242 20.35 33.32 -18.46
CA ASP A 242 21.06 34.00 -17.38
C ASP A 242 20.41 33.71 -16.01
N ILE A 243 19.08 33.73 -15.92
CA ILE A 243 18.35 33.34 -14.69
C ILE A 243 18.63 31.87 -14.35
N VAL A 244 18.57 30.97 -15.34
CA VAL A 244 18.87 29.54 -15.17
C VAL A 244 20.29 29.35 -14.64
N ARG A 245 21.28 30.03 -15.23
CA ARG A 245 22.67 29.95 -14.77
C ARG A 245 22.85 30.48 -13.35
N GLN A 246 22.17 31.57 -12.99
CA GLN A 246 22.33 32.22 -11.69
C GLN A 246 21.62 31.51 -10.54
N LYS A 247 20.50 30.82 -10.81
CA LYS A 247 19.63 30.23 -9.76
C LYS A 247 19.48 28.72 -9.82
N TYR A 248 19.62 28.11 -10.99
CA TYR A 248 19.26 26.72 -11.25
C TYR A 248 20.44 25.89 -11.80
N ALA A 249 21.65 26.44 -11.81
CA ALA A 249 22.85 25.68 -12.14
C ALA A 249 23.27 24.77 -10.97
N PHE A 250 23.83 23.59 -11.26
CA PHE A 250 24.21 22.63 -10.22
C PHE A 250 25.18 23.22 -9.17
N ASP A 251 26.12 24.06 -9.58
CA ASP A 251 27.07 24.73 -8.68
C ASP A 251 26.40 25.66 -7.65
N VAL A 252 25.23 26.20 -8.00
CA VAL A 252 24.37 27.01 -7.12
C VAL A 252 23.50 26.11 -6.24
N VAL A 253 22.76 25.18 -6.84
CA VAL A 253 21.75 24.34 -6.14
C VAL A 253 22.38 23.33 -5.19
N VAL A 254 23.64 22.94 -5.40
CA VAL A 254 24.31 21.95 -4.55
C VAL A 254 24.75 22.51 -3.18
N GLN A 255 24.87 23.84 -3.02
CA GLN A 255 25.42 24.43 -1.79
C GLN A 255 24.60 24.06 -0.54
N PRO A 256 23.25 24.14 -0.54
CA PRO A 256 22.43 23.68 0.59
C PRO A 256 22.59 22.18 0.87
N ILE A 257 22.79 21.35 -0.17
CA ILE A 257 23.00 19.91 0.00
C ILE A 257 24.32 19.64 0.73
N VAL A 258 25.39 20.36 0.37
CA VAL A 258 26.69 20.20 1.04
C VAL A 258 26.62 20.66 2.48
N ALA A 259 26.00 21.81 2.76
CA ALA A 259 25.81 22.29 4.13
C ALA A 259 25.03 21.27 4.98
N ALA A 260 23.96 20.69 4.43
CA ALA A 260 23.21 19.64 5.11
C ALA A 260 24.03 18.35 5.30
N ALA A 261 24.88 17.98 4.34
CA ALA A 261 25.75 16.82 4.47
C ALA A 261 26.81 17.01 5.56
N GLU A 262 27.44 18.18 5.64
CA GLU A 262 28.38 18.53 6.70
C GLU A 262 27.70 18.50 8.08
N GLN A 263 26.49 19.06 8.19
CA GLN A 263 25.71 19.00 9.41
C GLN A 263 25.36 17.55 9.79
N ALA A 264 24.90 16.75 8.84
CA ALA A 264 24.52 15.36 9.08
C ALA A 264 25.73 14.49 9.49
N LEU A 265 26.95 14.82 9.04
CA LEU A 265 28.18 14.18 9.51
C LEU A 265 28.52 14.52 10.96
N LEU A 266 28.33 15.79 11.36
CA LEU A 266 28.54 16.23 12.74
C LEU A 266 27.55 15.59 13.72
N GLU A 267 26.29 15.47 13.28
CA GLU A 267 25.20 14.85 14.02
C GLU A 267 25.33 13.32 14.10
N GLY A 268 26.05 12.71 13.16
CA GLY A 268 26.14 11.26 13.00
C GLY A 268 24.84 10.66 12.45
N ASN A 269 24.76 9.33 12.39
CA ASN A 269 23.51 8.68 11.96
C ASN A 269 22.44 8.78 13.06
N ILE A 270 21.72 9.90 13.07
CA ILE A 270 20.48 10.07 13.84
C ILE A 270 19.36 9.46 12.99
N ALA A 271 19.22 8.15 12.97
CA ALA A 271 17.94 7.60 12.53
C ALA A 271 16.90 8.21 13.48
N ALA A 272 16.06 9.13 12.99
CA ALA A 272 15.07 9.79 13.84
C ALA A 272 14.29 8.70 14.58
N GLN A 273 14.26 8.77 15.92
CA GLN A 273 13.38 7.93 16.69
C GLN A 273 11.98 8.14 16.13
N MET A 274 11.35 7.07 15.62
CA MET A 274 9.93 7.06 15.32
C MET A 274 9.18 7.05 16.66
N THR A 275 9.19 8.16 17.38
CA THR A 275 8.19 8.43 18.40
C THR A 275 6.91 8.75 17.67
N LEU A 276 5.95 7.82 17.73
CA LEU A 276 4.55 8.11 17.41
C LEU A 276 4.09 9.31 18.28
N PRO A 277 3.25 10.22 17.76
CA PRO A 277 2.50 11.10 18.65
C PRO A 277 1.73 10.22 19.64
N GLU A 278 1.84 10.51 20.93
CA GLU A 278 0.97 9.89 21.93
C GLU A 278 -0.48 10.14 21.49
N VAL A 279 -1.21 9.07 21.17
CA VAL A 279 -2.67 9.15 21.05
C VAL A 279 -3.19 9.30 22.47
N THR A 280 -3.34 10.53 22.94
CA THR A 280 -4.03 10.79 24.19
C THR A 280 -5.51 10.52 23.97
N PRO A 281 -6.14 9.56 24.69
CA PRO A 281 -7.56 9.35 24.58
C PRO A 281 -8.28 10.62 25.08
N ALA A 282 -8.99 11.29 24.19
CA ALA A 282 -9.80 12.44 24.57
C ALA A 282 -10.92 12.00 25.51
N ARG A 283 -10.76 12.28 26.81
CA ARG A 283 -11.88 12.32 27.75
C ARG A 283 -12.75 13.52 27.38
N THR A 284 -13.99 13.28 26.98
CA THR A 284 -15.01 14.33 26.94
C THR A 284 -15.88 14.22 28.19
N THR A 285 -15.67 15.17 29.10
CA THR A 285 -16.59 15.54 30.17
C THR A 285 -17.84 16.19 29.59
N SER A 286 -18.97 15.86 30.22
CA SER A 286 -20.33 16.36 29.99
C SER A 286 -20.48 17.88 30.06
N GLY A 287 -21.41 18.39 29.24
CA GLY A 287 -22.28 19.53 29.58
C GLY A 287 -21.83 20.90 29.09
N GLU A 288 -22.44 21.37 28.00
CA GLU A 288 -23.24 22.61 27.90
C GLU A 288 -23.44 23.03 26.43
N GLU A 289 -24.70 23.36 26.11
CA GLU A 289 -25.22 23.69 24.79
C GLU A 289 -24.57 24.96 24.23
N THR A 290 -23.94 24.84 23.06
CA THR A 290 -23.86 25.92 22.07
C THR A 290 -24.02 25.30 20.69
N SER A 291 -24.96 25.84 19.93
CA SER A 291 -25.27 25.48 18.54
C SER A 291 -24.00 25.42 17.68
N ARG A 292 -23.62 24.23 17.22
CA ARG A 292 -22.53 24.04 16.24
C ARG A 292 -23.11 23.94 14.85
N HIS A 293 -22.85 24.94 14.03
CA HIS A 293 -22.96 24.82 12.58
C HIS A 293 -21.78 23.97 12.09
N PHE A 294 -22.03 22.83 11.45
CA PHE A 294 -20.99 22.12 10.71
C PHE A 294 -21.06 22.57 9.25
N ILE A 295 -20.31 23.62 8.95
CA ILE A 295 -19.96 24.01 7.59
C ILE A 295 -18.66 23.26 7.28
N VAL A 296 -18.67 22.34 6.32
CA VAL A 296 -17.41 21.83 5.74
C VAL A 296 -17.01 22.83 4.65
N SER A 297 -16.36 23.92 5.06
CA SER A 297 -15.57 24.78 4.20
C SER A 297 -14.47 25.41 5.03
N ASP A 298 -13.22 25.24 4.61
CA ASP A 298 -12.13 26.15 4.97
C ASP A 298 -11.48 26.63 3.67
N SER A 299 -12.12 27.64 3.06
CA SER A 299 -11.47 28.78 2.41
C SER A 299 -12.53 29.63 1.71
N ASP A 300 -12.71 30.86 2.18
CA ASP A 300 -13.42 31.91 1.46
C ASP A 300 -12.70 32.25 0.15
N GLU A 301 -13.13 31.65 -0.97
CA GLU A 301 -13.00 32.24 -2.31
C GLU A 301 -14.03 31.58 -3.26
N ILE A 302 -15.02 32.36 -3.67
CA ILE A 302 -16.07 31.97 -4.61
C ILE A 302 -15.46 31.88 -6.01
N TYR A 303 -15.22 30.66 -6.52
CA TYR A 303 -14.94 30.45 -7.93
C TYR A 303 -16.25 30.34 -8.72
N ASP A 304 -16.49 31.31 -9.61
CA ASP A 304 -17.53 31.30 -10.63
C ASP A 304 -17.27 30.13 -11.63
N LEU A 305 -18.05 29.05 -11.48
CA LEU A 305 -17.96 27.79 -12.21
C LEU A 305 -18.64 27.81 -13.59
N ASN A 306 -18.72 28.97 -14.25
CA ASN A 306 -19.19 29.05 -15.63
C ASN A 306 -18.10 28.71 -16.65
N LYS A 307 -17.75 27.41 -16.78
CA LYS A 307 -17.25 26.80 -18.04
C LYS A 307 -17.20 25.26 -17.97
N LYS A 308 -18.32 24.64 -18.38
CA LYS A 308 -18.52 23.29 -18.96
C LYS A 308 -17.51 22.19 -18.58
N ASN A 309 -17.75 21.54 -17.43
CA ASN A 309 -17.69 20.08 -17.17
C ASN A 309 -17.64 19.80 -15.65
N ALA A 310 -18.59 20.34 -14.90
CA ALA A 310 -18.78 20.00 -13.49
C ALA A 310 -20.14 19.28 -13.35
N GLU A 311 -20.13 18.03 -12.90
CA GLU A 311 -21.33 17.29 -12.49
C GLU A 311 -21.50 17.45 -10.97
N PHE A 312 -22.68 17.89 -10.54
CA PHE A 312 -22.98 18.29 -9.16
C PHE A 312 -23.46 17.12 -8.27
N LEU A 313 -23.14 17.21 -6.98
CA LEU A 313 -23.90 16.65 -5.86
C LEU A 313 -24.41 17.86 -5.06
N ALA A 314 -25.73 18.04 -4.95
CA ALA A 314 -26.31 19.04 -4.05
C ALA A 314 -26.97 18.29 -2.88
N VAL A 315 -26.57 18.63 -1.66
CA VAL A 315 -27.16 18.11 -0.41
C VAL A 315 -27.82 19.29 0.28
N ASP A 316 -29.15 19.26 0.42
CA ASP A 316 -29.89 20.23 1.22
C ASP A 316 -30.41 19.55 2.49
N ALA A 317 -30.18 20.17 3.63
CA ALA A 317 -30.57 19.68 4.95
C ALA A 317 -31.40 20.76 5.63
N GLN A 318 -32.70 20.52 5.77
CA GLN A 318 -33.59 21.40 6.53
C GLN A 318 -34.14 20.70 7.76
N SER A 319 -34.12 21.40 8.89
CA SER A 319 -34.76 21.00 10.13
C SER A 319 -36.25 21.34 10.06
N THR A 320 -37.12 20.38 10.29
CA THR A 320 -38.58 20.58 10.24
C THR A 320 -39.31 20.28 11.55
N ALA A 321 -38.62 19.97 12.65
CA ALA A 321 -39.26 19.80 13.95
C ALA A 321 -38.41 20.24 15.15
N PRO A 322 -39.04 20.70 16.26
CA PRO A 322 -38.33 21.20 17.46
C PRO A 322 -37.51 20.16 18.22
N ASP A 323 -37.72 18.87 17.92
CA ASP A 323 -37.20 17.75 18.72
C ASP A 323 -35.92 17.12 18.13
N GLY A 324 -35.27 17.78 17.17
CA GLY A 324 -33.97 17.34 16.64
C GLY A 324 -34.02 16.33 15.50
N ASP A 325 -35.18 16.09 14.89
CA ASP A 325 -35.29 15.29 13.68
C ASP A 325 -34.68 16.03 12.48
N TYR A 326 -33.64 15.45 11.88
CA TYR A 326 -33.05 15.90 10.62
C TYR A 326 -33.56 15.02 9.47
N SER A 327 -34.15 15.63 8.44
CA SER A 327 -34.43 14.92 7.18
C SER A 327 -33.33 15.25 6.17
N LEU A 328 -32.65 14.21 5.66
CA LEU A 328 -31.67 14.34 4.59
C LEU A 328 -32.38 14.10 3.25
N THR A 329 -32.54 15.14 2.45
CA THR A 329 -33.12 15.00 1.10
C THR A 329 -32.00 14.95 0.07
N VAL A 330 -31.75 13.76 -0.50
CA VAL A 330 -30.79 13.59 -1.60
C VAL A 330 -31.54 13.70 -2.92
N LEU A 331 -31.49 14.88 -3.56
CA LEU A 331 -32.01 15.05 -4.92
C LEU A 331 -30.98 14.52 -5.93
N LEU A 332 -31.21 13.31 -6.44
CA LEU A 332 -30.54 12.80 -7.64
C LEU A 332 -31.12 13.51 -8.89
N ALA A 333 -30.82 14.79 -9.05
CA ALA A 333 -31.24 15.57 -10.21
C ALA A 333 -30.22 15.45 -11.36
N GLY A 334 -30.40 14.42 -12.18
CA GLY A 334 -30.32 14.49 -13.66
C GLY A 334 -28.98 14.70 -14.37
N ARG A 335 -28.51 13.63 -15.04
CA ARG A 335 -28.26 13.65 -16.51
C ARG A 335 -28.17 12.26 -17.17
N LEU A 336 -29.10 11.34 -16.86
CA LEU A 336 -29.34 10.19 -17.76
C LEU A 336 -30.14 10.60 -19.01
N THR A 337 -30.74 11.80 -19.03
CA THR A 337 -31.58 12.33 -20.11
C THR A 337 -30.82 12.94 -21.30
N GLY A 338 -29.49 12.78 -21.39
CA GLY A 338 -28.68 13.38 -22.46
C GLY A 338 -27.65 12.46 -23.11
N MET A 339 -27.59 11.18 -22.72
CA MET A 339 -26.65 10.22 -23.29
C MET A 339 -27.41 9.16 -24.09
N PRO A 340 -27.73 9.41 -25.37
CA PRO A 340 -28.23 8.35 -26.23
C PRO A 340 -27.11 7.30 -26.37
N ASN A 341 -27.40 6.05 -25.99
CA ASN A 341 -26.53 4.85 -26.10
C ASN A 341 -25.64 4.47 -24.91
N ILE A 342 -26.10 4.62 -23.66
CA ILE A 342 -25.52 3.82 -22.56
C ILE A 342 -26.29 2.49 -22.48
N PRO A 343 -25.61 1.33 -22.61
CA PRO A 343 -26.22 0.02 -22.36
C PRO A 343 -26.80 -0.06 -20.95
N GLU A 344 -28.01 -0.61 -20.79
CA GLU A 344 -28.77 -0.71 -19.54
C GLU A 344 -27.94 -1.27 -18.35
N GLU A 345 -27.05 -2.20 -18.65
CA GLU A 345 -26.06 -2.80 -17.75
C GLU A 345 -25.04 -1.80 -17.14
N HIS A 346 -24.69 -0.73 -17.84
CA HIS A 346 -23.78 0.32 -17.35
C HIS A 346 -24.49 1.33 -16.45
N ALA A 347 -25.75 1.65 -16.72
CA ALA A 347 -26.53 2.54 -15.85
C ALA A 347 -26.73 1.89 -14.46
N LEU A 348 -27.07 0.60 -14.42
CA LEU A 348 -27.16 -0.21 -13.20
C LEU A 348 -25.84 -0.29 -12.43
N HIS A 349 -24.72 -0.42 -13.14
CA HIS A 349 -23.39 -0.44 -12.52
C HIS A 349 -23.05 0.90 -11.85
N ILE A 350 -23.33 2.02 -12.52
CA ILE A 350 -23.07 3.37 -12.00
C ILE A 350 -23.94 3.64 -10.78
N VAL A 351 -25.23 3.31 -10.83
CA VAL A 351 -26.16 3.50 -9.69
C VAL A 351 -25.73 2.66 -8.48
N ALA A 352 -25.37 1.39 -8.68
CA ALA A 352 -24.92 0.51 -7.60
C ALA A 352 -23.59 0.95 -6.98
N GLN A 353 -22.65 1.43 -7.81
CA GLN A 353 -21.35 1.92 -7.34
C GLN A 353 -21.49 3.23 -6.55
N ARG A 354 -22.41 4.12 -6.96
CA ARG A 354 -22.68 5.38 -6.26
C ARG A 354 -23.43 5.18 -4.95
N LEU A 355 -24.41 4.26 -4.90
CA LEU A 355 -25.07 3.84 -3.65
C LEU A 355 -24.08 3.21 -2.66
N SER A 356 -23.16 2.36 -3.15
CA SER A 356 -22.11 1.76 -2.31
C SER A 356 -21.19 2.83 -1.70
N ASN A 357 -20.85 3.87 -2.47
CA ASN A 357 -20.04 4.98 -1.98
C ASN A 357 -20.79 5.90 -1.00
N LEU A 358 -22.09 6.12 -1.22
CA LEU A 358 -22.93 6.93 -0.31
C LEU A 358 -23.06 6.28 1.07
N ILE A 359 -23.25 4.95 1.12
CA ILE A 359 -23.35 4.16 2.37
C ILE A 359 -22.00 4.08 3.10
N ARG A 360 -20.89 4.25 2.39
CA ARG A 360 -19.54 4.34 2.99
C ARG A 360 -19.24 5.69 3.65
N LEU A 361 -19.97 6.75 3.27
CA LEU A 361 -19.73 8.12 3.75
C LEU A 361 -20.56 8.50 4.98
N ILE A 362 -21.50 7.65 5.43
CA ILE A 362 -22.33 7.90 6.63
C ILE A 362 -21.64 7.26 7.86
N PRO A 363 -21.18 8.02 8.86
CA PRO A 363 -20.60 7.46 10.09
C PRO A 363 -21.66 6.82 11.00
N VAL A 364 -21.18 5.94 11.87
CA VAL A 364 -21.88 4.88 12.63
C VAL A 364 -23.02 5.31 13.59
N ILE A 365 -23.33 6.60 13.80
CA ILE A 365 -24.12 6.98 14.99
C ILE A 365 -25.65 7.06 14.82
N GLU A 366 -26.24 7.24 13.63
CA GLU A 366 -27.72 7.25 13.52
C GLU A 366 -28.24 6.61 12.23
N LEU A 367 -28.23 5.28 12.15
CA LEU A 367 -28.99 4.53 11.13
C LEU A 367 -30.42 4.21 11.59
N SER A 368 -30.75 4.45 12.86
CA SER A 368 -32.09 4.23 13.43
C SER A 368 -33.12 5.29 13.02
N ASN A 369 -32.69 6.45 12.50
CA ASN A 369 -33.55 7.61 12.23
C ASN A 369 -33.75 7.91 10.73
N VAL A 370 -33.41 6.98 9.83
CA VAL A 370 -33.64 7.15 8.39
C VAL A 370 -35.13 6.95 8.08
N ALA A 371 -35.94 7.99 8.27
CA ALA A 371 -37.30 8.05 7.76
C ALA A 371 -37.27 8.40 6.26
N THR A 372 -37.65 7.42 5.45
CA THR A 372 -37.91 7.43 3.99
C THR A 372 -38.53 8.72 3.46
N ILE A 373 -38.01 9.29 2.35
CA ILE A 373 -38.81 9.75 1.18
C ILE A 373 -37.96 9.62 -0.12
N VAL A 374 -38.36 8.73 -1.03
CA VAL A 374 -38.11 8.86 -2.49
C VAL A 374 -39.47 9.19 -3.08
N GLN A 375 -39.62 10.38 -3.66
CA GLN A 375 -40.83 10.69 -4.45
C GLN A 375 -40.72 10.04 -5.82
N ASP A 376 -41.84 9.46 -6.25
CA ASP A 376 -42.06 8.78 -7.54
C ASP A 376 -41.13 9.27 -8.65
N THR A 377 -40.17 8.41 -9.03
CA THR A 377 -39.66 8.52 -10.39
C THR A 377 -40.76 7.95 -11.26
N ASP A 378 -41.57 8.83 -11.83
CA ASP A 378 -42.74 8.51 -12.64
C ASP A 378 -42.44 7.34 -13.60
N THR A 379 -42.83 6.12 -13.21
CA THR A 379 -42.58 4.89 -13.97
C THR A 379 -43.27 4.92 -15.33
N THR A 380 -44.21 5.84 -15.51
CA THR A 380 -44.90 6.12 -16.77
C THR A 380 -43.91 6.58 -17.85
N ALA A 381 -42.88 7.38 -17.49
CA ALA A 381 -41.89 7.88 -18.45
C ALA A 381 -40.97 6.78 -19.00
N LEU A 382 -40.77 5.67 -18.27
CA LEU A 382 -39.97 4.53 -18.75
C LEU A 382 -40.78 3.55 -19.59
N SER A 383 -42.10 3.48 -19.37
CA SER A 383 -43.01 2.65 -20.17
C SER A 383 -43.15 3.14 -21.62
N GLU A 384 -42.95 4.43 -21.89
CA GLU A 384 -42.94 5.00 -23.25
C GLU A 384 -41.68 4.63 -24.06
N TYR A 385 -40.58 4.24 -23.41
CA TYR A 385 -39.31 3.90 -24.06
C TYR A 385 -39.14 2.39 -24.34
N PHE A 386 -39.97 1.52 -23.73
CA PHE A 386 -39.91 0.06 -23.89
C PHE A 386 -41.33 -0.53 -24.10
N PRO A 387 -41.85 -0.50 -25.34
CA PRO A 387 -43.28 -0.75 -25.63
C PRO A 387 -43.71 -2.22 -25.47
N ASP A 388 -42.77 -3.16 -25.36
CA ASP A 388 -43.03 -4.57 -25.67
C ASP A 388 -43.35 -5.44 -24.44
N GLY A 389 -43.38 -4.85 -23.24
CA GLY A 389 -43.84 -5.52 -22.01
C GLY A 389 -42.97 -6.68 -21.48
N THR A 390 -42.02 -7.18 -22.26
CA THR A 390 -41.07 -8.25 -21.91
C THR A 390 -39.97 -7.81 -20.93
N HIS A 391 -39.77 -6.50 -20.76
CA HIS A 391 -38.72 -5.91 -19.92
C HIS A 391 -39.21 -5.39 -18.55
N LEU A 392 -40.48 -5.64 -18.18
CA LEU A 392 -41.03 -5.26 -16.87
C LEU A 392 -40.73 -6.29 -15.76
N MET A 393 -40.47 -7.57 -16.11
CA MET A 393 -40.16 -8.64 -15.14
C MET A 393 -38.83 -8.49 -14.38
N PRO A 394 -37.74 -7.94 -14.96
CA PRO A 394 -36.49 -7.69 -14.23
C PRO A 394 -36.64 -6.57 -13.18
N ILE A 395 -37.46 -5.56 -13.48
CA ILE A 395 -37.69 -4.41 -12.60
C ILE A 395 -38.54 -4.82 -11.39
N THR A 396 -39.58 -5.65 -11.57
CA THR A 396 -40.37 -6.17 -10.43
C THR A 396 -39.56 -7.08 -9.50
N HIS A 397 -38.59 -7.86 -10.02
CA HIS A 397 -37.68 -8.64 -9.17
C HIS A 397 -36.64 -7.78 -8.44
N LEU A 398 -36.19 -6.67 -9.04
CA LEU A 398 -35.34 -5.69 -8.36
C LEU A 398 -36.11 -4.94 -7.26
N THR A 399 -37.37 -4.59 -7.50
CA THR A 399 -38.25 -3.98 -6.49
C THR A 399 -38.54 -4.95 -5.35
N ALA A 400 -38.78 -6.23 -5.63
CA ALA A 400 -38.99 -7.26 -4.59
C ALA A 400 -37.72 -7.52 -3.76
N LEU A 401 -36.55 -7.57 -4.40
CA LEU A 401 -35.26 -7.72 -3.73
C LEU A 401 -34.89 -6.48 -2.91
N TYR A 402 -35.23 -5.29 -3.42
CA TYR A 402 -35.09 -4.02 -2.72
C TYR A 402 -36.04 -3.94 -1.51
N ASP A 403 -37.30 -4.34 -1.66
CA ASP A 403 -38.27 -4.40 -0.56
C ASP A 403 -37.84 -5.41 0.50
N GLN A 404 -37.20 -6.51 0.11
CA GLN A 404 -36.66 -7.51 1.02
C GLN A 404 -35.43 -7.00 1.78
N VAL A 405 -34.47 -6.36 1.10
CA VAL A 405 -33.32 -5.71 1.75
C VAL A 405 -33.79 -4.56 2.66
N ARG A 406 -34.78 -3.79 2.23
CA ARG A 406 -35.42 -2.74 3.05
C ARG A 406 -36.06 -3.35 4.30
N ASN A 407 -36.81 -4.45 4.17
CA ASN A 407 -37.43 -5.13 5.30
C ASN A 407 -36.40 -5.76 6.25
N ASP A 408 -35.32 -6.34 5.74
CA ASP A 408 -34.24 -6.92 6.55
C ASP A 408 -33.48 -5.84 7.34
N ILE A 409 -33.28 -4.66 6.75
CA ILE A 409 -32.71 -3.49 7.42
C ILE A 409 -33.66 -2.97 8.51
N LEU A 410 -34.96 -2.85 8.21
CA LEU A 410 -35.99 -2.43 9.17
C LEU A 410 -36.18 -3.43 10.33
N GLN A 411 -35.81 -4.69 10.14
CA GLN A 411 -35.83 -5.75 11.16
C GLN A 411 -34.51 -5.89 11.93
N GLY A 412 -33.52 -5.02 11.70
CA GLY A 412 -32.26 -4.99 12.45
C GLY A 412 -31.27 -6.09 12.07
N VAL A 413 -31.34 -6.62 10.84
CA VAL A 413 -30.38 -7.62 10.35
C VAL A 413 -28.97 -6.98 10.25
N PRO A 414 -27.91 -7.63 10.79
CA PRO A 414 -26.57 -7.04 10.81
C PRO A 414 -26.02 -6.68 9.43
N ARG A 415 -25.37 -5.49 9.34
CA ARG A 415 -24.78 -4.86 8.13
C ARG A 415 -23.96 -5.81 7.24
N GLN A 416 -23.28 -6.78 7.85
CA GLN A 416 -22.44 -7.76 7.15
C GLN A 416 -23.25 -8.75 6.32
N ASN A 417 -24.48 -9.09 6.74
CA ASN A 417 -25.34 -10.04 6.03
C ASN A 417 -25.99 -9.41 4.80
N VAL A 418 -26.42 -8.15 4.92
CA VAL A 418 -26.91 -7.35 3.78
C VAL A 418 -25.77 -7.11 2.78
N SER A 419 -24.57 -6.78 3.26
CA SER A 419 -23.37 -6.62 2.41
C SER A 419 -22.94 -7.92 1.74
N LYS A 420 -22.99 -9.07 2.43
CA LYS A 420 -22.72 -10.41 1.86
C LYS A 420 -23.77 -10.79 0.81
N ALA A 421 -25.05 -10.46 1.01
CA ALA A 421 -26.11 -10.70 0.03
C ALA A 421 -25.91 -9.87 -1.25
N LEU A 422 -25.66 -8.57 -1.12
CA LEU A 422 -25.34 -7.68 -2.25
C LEU A 422 -24.04 -8.08 -2.97
N TYR A 423 -23.01 -8.46 -2.23
CA TYR A 423 -21.73 -8.91 -2.79
C TYR A 423 -21.88 -10.24 -3.54
N ARG A 424 -22.68 -11.18 -3.03
CA ARG A 424 -22.99 -12.43 -3.73
C ARG A 424 -23.85 -12.19 -4.97
N LEU A 425 -24.74 -11.20 -4.97
CA LEU A 425 -25.49 -10.76 -6.15
C LEU A 425 -24.56 -10.16 -7.23
N LEU A 426 -23.57 -9.34 -6.82
CA LEU A 426 -22.51 -8.79 -7.68
C LEU A 426 -21.59 -9.86 -8.27
N GLN A 427 -21.29 -10.92 -7.50
CA GLN A 427 -20.51 -12.06 -7.98
C GLN A 427 -21.33 -12.98 -8.89
N TYR A 428 -22.64 -13.11 -8.65
CA TYR A 428 -23.55 -13.88 -9.47
C TYR A 428 -23.80 -13.23 -10.83
N THR A 429 -24.03 -11.90 -10.88
CA THR A 429 -24.11 -11.11 -12.12
C THR A 429 -22.80 -11.15 -12.93
N ARG A 430 -21.65 -11.21 -12.25
CA ARG A 430 -20.34 -11.46 -12.92
C ARG A 430 -20.21 -12.87 -13.50
N ARG A 431 -20.84 -13.89 -12.90
CA ARG A 431 -20.84 -15.28 -13.41
C ARG A 431 -21.80 -15.50 -14.58
N VAL A 432 -22.91 -14.76 -14.64
CA VAL A 432 -23.81 -14.73 -15.80
C VAL A 432 -23.06 -14.28 -17.07
N LYS A 433 -22.03 -13.43 -16.93
CA LYS A 433 -21.12 -13.02 -18.01
C LYS A 433 -20.28 -14.16 -18.61
N ALA A 434 -20.23 -15.34 -17.98
CA ALA A 434 -19.30 -16.41 -18.31
C ALA A 434 -19.94 -17.70 -18.86
N LEU A 435 -21.28 -17.79 -18.98
CA LEU A 435 -21.96 -19.00 -19.45
C LEU A 435 -22.95 -18.68 -20.58
N ASP A 436 -22.63 -19.13 -21.78
CA ASP A 436 -23.46 -19.07 -23.00
C ASP A 436 -24.57 -20.17 -22.98
N ALA A 437 -25.35 -20.26 -21.90
CA ALA A 437 -26.32 -21.35 -21.67
C ALA A 437 -27.80 -20.87 -21.69
N PRO A 438 -28.77 -21.68 -22.20
CA PRO A 438 -30.19 -21.31 -22.27
C PRO A 438 -30.87 -21.20 -20.89
N TYR A 439 -31.74 -20.19 -20.73
CA TYR A 439 -32.43 -19.81 -19.49
C TYR A 439 -33.29 -20.91 -18.82
N SER A 440 -33.60 -22.02 -19.51
CA SER A 440 -34.37 -23.13 -18.93
C SER A 440 -33.54 -24.09 -18.06
N SER A 441 -32.22 -24.15 -18.24
CA SER A 441 -31.33 -24.85 -17.31
C SER A 441 -31.09 -24.05 -16.03
N PHE A 442 -31.26 -22.72 -16.09
CA PHE A 442 -31.09 -21.76 -15.00
C PHE A 442 -32.14 -21.90 -13.89
N GLN A 443 -33.40 -22.19 -14.24
CA GLN A 443 -34.48 -22.32 -13.25
C GLN A 443 -34.34 -23.60 -12.40
N ASN A 444 -33.99 -24.73 -13.02
CA ASN A 444 -33.84 -26.01 -12.33
C ASN A 444 -32.60 -26.03 -11.42
N ASP A 445 -31.50 -25.37 -11.80
CA ASP A 445 -30.27 -25.33 -11.00
C ASP A 445 -30.41 -24.36 -9.81
N PHE A 446 -31.17 -23.27 -9.95
CA PHE A 446 -31.50 -22.36 -8.86
C PHE A 446 -32.43 -23.01 -7.82
N GLU A 447 -33.52 -23.66 -8.26
CA GLU A 447 -34.44 -24.37 -7.36
C GLU A 447 -33.75 -25.58 -6.67
N PHE A 448 -32.86 -26.30 -7.37
CA PHE A 448 -32.07 -27.39 -6.79
C PHE A 448 -31.05 -26.91 -5.75
N GLN A 449 -30.40 -25.76 -5.97
CA GLN A 449 -29.47 -25.18 -5.00
C GLN A 449 -30.20 -24.65 -3.77
N VAL A 450 -31.34 -23.98 -3.92
CA VAL A 450 -32.16 -23.49 -2.80
C VAL A 450 -32.69 -24.66 -1.94
N ALA A 451 -33.11 -25.76 -2.55
CA ALA A 451 -33.54 -26.96 -1.83
C ALA A 451 -32.39 -27.66 -1.07
N LYS A 452 -31.16 -27.58 -1.57
CA LYS A 452 -29.96 -28.19 -0.95
C LYS A 452 -29.51 -27.48 0.33
N PHE A 453 -29.93 -26.22 0.55
CA PHE A 453 -29.58 -25.43 1.73
C PHE A 453 -30.55 -25.54 2.90
N ASN A 454 -31.54 -26.44 2.83
CA ASN A 454 -32.39 -26.93 3.93
C ASN A 454 -32.43 -26.00 5.16
N ILE A 455 -33.09 -24.85 5.03
CA ILE A 455 -33.47 -23.99 6.16
C ILE A 455 -34.91 -24.35 6.53
N PRO A 456 -35.14 -25.12 7.60
CA PRO A 456 -36.45 -25.06 8.23
C PRO A 456 -36.38 -24.87 9.76
N PHE A 457 -37.34 -24.07 10.23
CA PHE A 457 -37.76 -23.78 11.59
C PHE A 457 -37.41 -24.81 12.70
N ALA A 458 -36.89 -24.25 13.81
CA ALA A 458 -36.96 -24.64 15.23
C ALA A 458 -36.67 -26.10 15.69
N LEU A 459 -35.46 -26.26 16.25
CA LEU A 459 -35.16 -26.68 17.63
C LEU A 459 -35.92 -27.87 18.25
N HIS A 460 -35.44 -29.08 17.99
CA HIS A 460 -35.14 -30.10 19.01
C HIS A 460 -34.39 -31.26 18.33
N ASP A 461 -33.33 -31.77 18.94
CA ASP A 461 -32.65 -33.04 18.58
C ASP A 461 -31.50 -33.04 17.55
N LEU A 462 -30.53 -32.14 17.66
CA LEU A 462 -29.15 -32.38 17.16
C LEU A 462 -28.09 -32.19 18.25
N ALA A 463 -28.45 -32.51 19.49
CA ALA A 463 -27.56 -32.65 20.64
C ALA A 463 -26.90 -34.05 20.76
N ALA A 464 -26.89 -34.86 19.69
CA ALA A 464 -26.28 -36.19 19.72
C ALA A 464 -25.73 -36.58 18.35
N MET A 465 -24.45 -36.31 18.09
CA MET A 465 -23.49 -37.25 17.45
C MET A 465 -22.11 -36.57 17.25
N PRO A 466 -21.01 -37.14 17.78
CA PRO A 466 -19.65 -36.64 17.60
C PRO A 466 -19.03 -37.15 16.29
N GLY A 467 -18.43 -36.24 15.53
CA GLY A 467 -17.48 -36.47 14.43
C GLY A 467 -17.90 -37.46 13.34
N LEU A 468 -18.49 -36.99 12.23
CA LEU A 468 -18.39 -37.70 10.94
C LEU A 468 -18.48 -36.72 9.75
N HIS A 469 -17.39 -36.75 8.98
CA HIS A 469 -17.26 -36.51 7.53
C HIS A 469 -17.19 -35.07 6.99
N GLY A 470 -15.95 -34.68 6.68
CA GLY A 470 -15.62 -33.56 5.84
C GLY A 470 -16.08 -33.72 4.39
N ASN A 471 -16.23 -32.56 3.75
CA ASN A 471 -16.18 -32.38 2.32
C ASN A 471 -15.41 -31.08 2.01
N PRO A 472 -14.77 -31.00 0.84
CA PRO A 472 -13.44 -30.45 0.66
C PRO A 472 -13.52 -29.11 -0.02
N ILE A 473 -13.68 -28.05 0.76
CA ILE A 473 -13.36 -26.70 0.32
C ILE A 473 -12.20 -26.31 1.22
N GLU A 474 -10.98 -26.62 0.79
CA GLU A 474 -9.81 -25.88 1.31
C GLU A 474 -10.14 -24.38 1.10
N GLU A 475 -10.55 -23.70 2.17
CA GLU A 475 -10.96 -22.30 2.15
C GLU A 475 -9.84 -21.48 1.48
N GLU A 476 -10.17 -20.65 0.49
CA GLU A 476 -9.19 -19.85 -0.28
C GLU A 476 -8.27 -19.03 0.64
N THR A 477 -8.74 -18.71 1.84
CA THR A 477 -8.03 -18.03 2.92
C THR A 477 -6.79 -18.80 3.41
N THR A 478 -6.77 -20.12 3.40
CA THR A 478 -5.56 -20.90 3.77
C THR A 478 -4.51 -20.91 2.66
N LYS A 479 -4.94 -20.63 1.43
CA LYS A 479 -4.11 -20.69 0.23
C LYS A 479 -3.52 -19.35 -0.16
N SER A 480 -4.15 -18.24 0.19
CA SER A 480 -3.63 -16.90 -0.13
C SER A 480 -2.33 -16.63 0.62
N HIS A 481 -1.31 -16.09 -0.06
CA HIS A 481 -0.02 -15.79 0.55
C HIS A 481 0.78 -14.82 -0.33
N TYR A 482 1.77 -14.17 0.28
CA TYR A 482 2.69 -13.26 -0.39
C TYR A 482 4.02 -13.93 -0.72
N SER A 483 4.65 -13.48 -1.78
CA SER A 483 6.04 -13.83 -2.09
C SER A 483 6.76 -12.63 -2.69
N LEU A 484 7.99 -12.40 -2.24
CA LEU A 484 8.88 -11.36 -2.74
C LEU A 484 10.23 -11.95 -3.15
N PRO A 485 10.91 -11.43 -4.18
CA PRO A 485 12.25 -11.89 -4.54
C PRO A 485 13.22 -11.71 -3.37
N GLY A 486 14.22 -12.60 -3.28
CA GLY A 486 15.31 -12.46 -2.32
C GLY A 486 15.96 -11.07 -2.38
N ARG A 487 16.49 -10.61 -1.24
CA ARG A 487 17.23 -9.35 -1.11
C ARG A 487 18.72 -9.65 -0.87
N LYS A 488 19.59 -9.23 -1.78
CA LYS A 488 21.05 -9.38 -1.63
C LYS A 488 21.60 -8.53 -0.49
N ALA A 489 21.28 -7.24 -0.51
CA ALA A 489 21.63 -6.30 0.55
C ALA A 489 21.15 -6.78 1.92
N PRO A 490 22.02 -6.86 2.94
CA PRO A 490 21.57 -7.16 4.28
C PRO A 490 20.64 -6.08 4.82
N ALA A 491 19.68 -6.50 5.62
CA ALA A 491 18.87 -5.60 6.45
C ALA A 491 19.26 -5.83 7.91
N ARG A 492 19.30 -4.76 8.70
CA ARG A 492 19.73 -4.80 10.11
C ARG A 492 18.78 -3.98 10.95
N PHE A 493 18.57 -4.45 12.17
CA PHE A 493 17.93 -3.70 13.25
C PHE A 493 18.99 -3.14 14.19
N LYS A 494 18.59 -2.19 15.05
CA LYS A 494 19.47 -1.59 16.04
C LYS A 494 19.87 -2.62 17.09
N ARG A 495 18.91 -3.46 17.49
CA ARG A 495 19.12 -4.59 18.39
C ARG A 495 19.31 -5.88 17.61
N PRO A 496 20.08 -6.85 18.14
CA PRO A 496 20.20 -8.17 17.52
C PRO A 496 18.82 -8.83 17.41
N VAL A 497 18.62 -9.70 16.43
CA VAL A 497 17.42 -10.53 16.34
C VAL A 497 17.40 -11.50 17.52
N GLY A 498 16.30 -11.54 18.28
CA GLY A 498 16.10 -12.54 19.32
C GLY A 498 15.64 -13.86 18.71
N VAL A 499 16.47 -14.90 18.77
CA VAL A 499 16.14 -16.23 18.22
C VAL A 499 15.75 -17.15 19.36
N PHE A 500 14.45 -17.37 19.52
CA PHE A 500 13.88 -18.19 20.59
C PHE A 500 13.64 -19.61 20.09
N ILE A 501 14.30 -20.59 20.70
CA ILE A 501 14.20 -21.99 20.30
C ILE A 501 13.75 -22.84 21.49
N HIS A 502 12.60 -23.51 21.38
CA HIS A 502 12.25 -24.56 22.33
C HIS A 502 12.81 -25.91 21.85
N ALA A 503 13.90 -26.36 22.47
CA ALA A 503 14.65 -27.57 22.14
C ALA A 503 14.22 -28.73 23.05
N PHE A 504 13.00 -29.22 22.85
CA PHE A 504 12.53 -30.44 23.51
C PHE A 504 13.31 -31.69 23.04
N TYR A 505 13.70 -31.70 21.76
CA TYR A 505 14.53 -32.74 21.13
C TYR A 505 15.87 -32.15 20.71
N VAL A 506 16.91 -32.36 21.52
CA VAL A 506 18.23 -31.74 21.33
C VAL A 506 18.90 -32.18 20.02
N ASP A 507 18.61 -33.39 19.53
CA ASP A 507 19.19 -33.93 18.30
C ASP A 507 18.75 -33.21 17.01
N GLU A 508 17.67 -32.42 17.04
CA GLU A 508 17.23 -31.58 15.91
C GLU A 508 17.73 -30.13 16.03
N LEU A 509 18.39 -29.76 17.13
CA LEU A 509 18.78 -28.38 17.40
C LEU A 509 19.90 -27.88 16.47
N GLU A 510 20.84 -28.75 16.12
CA GLU A 510 21.97 -28.40 15.24
C GLU A 510 21.49 -27.92 13.85
N ASP A 511 20.47 -28.57 13.29
CA ASP A 511 19.89 -28.18 12.00
C ASP A 511 19.19 -26.81 12.07
N LEU A 512 18.45 -26.55 13.16
CA LEU A 512 17.81 -25.25 13.38
C LEU A 512 18.86 -24.14 13.54
N ILE A 513 19.93 -24.39 14.30
CA ILE A 513 21.04 -23.45 14.45
C ILE A 513 21.66 -23.16 13.08
N GLY A 514 21.97 -24.20 12.30
CA GLY A 514 22.50 -24.05 10.94
C GLY A 514 21.60 -23.21 10.04
N ALA A 515 20.28 -23.39 10.10
CA ALA A 515 19.34 -22.57 9.33
C ALA A 515 19.35 -21.08 9.73
N THR A 516 19.58 -20.79 11.02
CA THR A 516 19.63 -19.42 11.56
C THR A 516 20.97 -18.71 11.37
N GLU A 517 22.03 -19.40 10.90
CA GLU A 517 23.33 -18.78 10.59
C GLU A 517 23.18 -17.60 9.62
N ARG A 518 22.19 -17.68 8.72
CA ARG A 518 21.83 -16.68 7.72
C ARG A 518 21.36 -15.34 8.30
N ILE A 519 20.95 -15.30 9.57
CA ILE A 519 20.50 -14.08 10.26
C ILE A 519 21.73 -13.27 10.74
N GLN A 520 21.82 -12.02 10.30
CA GLN A 520 22.88 -11.11 10.74
C GLN A 520 22.58 -10.56 12.15
N SER A 521 23.56 -10.62 13.06
CA SER A 521 23.47 -10.17 14.45
C SER A 521 22.26 -10.75 15.21
N LYS A 522 22.50 -11.78 16.01
CA LYS A 522 21.46 -12.56 16.69
C LYS A 522 21.89 -12.93 18.10
N PHE A 523 20.91 -13.09 18.98
CA PHE A 523 21.07 -13.63 20.33
C PHE A 523 20.10 -14.80 20.50
N TYR A 524 20.60 -15.94 20.97
CA TYR A 524 19.80 -17.15 21.12
C TYR A 524 19.19 -17.25 22.52
N TYR A 525 17.91 -17.58 22.61
CA TYR A 525 17.22 -17.95 23.83
C TYR A 525 16.68 -19.36 23.68
N ILE A 526 17.33 -20.32 24.34
CA ILE A 526 17.03 -21.75 24.16
C ILE A 526 16.37 -22.28 25.42
N SER A 527 15.22 -22.94 25.28
CA SER A 527 14.59 -23.65 26.40
C SER A 527 14.63 -25.16 26.21
N THR A 528 14.71 -25.89 27.33
CA THR A 528 14.56 -27.35 27.37
C THR A 528 13.94 -27.77 28.71
N ASN A 529 13.67 -29.06 28.91
CA ASN A 529 12.91 -29.55 30.06
C ASN A 529 13.73 -30.28 31.14
N GLU A 530 15.02 -30.52 30.90
CA GLU A 530 15.90 -31.29 31.78
C GLU A 530 17.30 -30.68 31.82
N GLU A 531 17.96 -30.71 32.99
CA GLU A 531 19.32 -30.17 33.14
C GLU A 531 20.35 -30.94 32.30
N SER A 532 20.17 -32.25 32.14
CA SER A 532 21.02 -33.08 31.26
C SER A 532 20.98 -32.62 29.80
N LYS A 533 19.80 -32.23 29.30
CA LYS A 533 19.65 -31.66 27.95
C LYS A 533 20.27 -30.26 27.88
N CYS A 534 20.19 -29.48 28.95
CA CYS A 534 20.85 -28.18 29.01
C CYS A 534 22.37 -28.31 28.83
N ASP A 535 22.99 -29.30 29.46
CA ASP A 535 24.42 -29.58 29.30
C ASP A 535 24.77 -30.05 27.87
N GLU A 536 23.92 -30.87 27.26
CA GLU A 536 24.06 -31.30 25.86
C GLU A 536 23.97 -30.10 24.90
N ILE A 537 23.02 -29.19 25.13
CA ILE A 537 22.86 -27.95 24.36
C ILE A 537 24.08 -27.04 24.54
N ARG A 538 24.60 -26.85 25.76
CA ARG A 538 25.82 -26.08 26.01
C ARG A 538 26.99 -26.66 25.21
N CYS A 539 27.21 -27.97 25.29
CA CYS A 539 28.27 -28.63 24.53
C CYS A 539 28.11 -28.47 23.01
N LEU A 540 26.87 -28.49 22.50
CA LEU A 540 26.58 -28.23 21.10
C LEU A 540 26.94 -26.78 20.71
N LEU A 541 26.50 -25.79 21.48
CA LEU A 541 26.77 -24.38 21.21
C LEU A 541 28.26 -24.06 21.28
N ASP A 542 28.98 -24.61 22.26
CA ASP A 542 30.43 -24.46 22.40
C ASP A 542 31.16 -25.07 21.20
N ARG A 543 30.73 -26.27 20.76
CA ARG A 543 31.28 -26.93 19.56
C ARG A 543 31.06 -26.12 18.28
N LEU A 544 29.93 -25.41 18.19
CA LEU A 544 29.60 -24.54 17.07
C LEU A 544 30.18 -23.11 17.20
N GLY A 545 30.83 -22.79 18.33
CA GLY A 545 31.42 -21.47 18.58
C GLY A 545 30.38 -20.36 18.75
N ILE A 546 29.21 -20.68 19.29
CA ILE A 546 28.14 -19.69 19.53
C ILE A 546 28.33 -19.11 20.93
N GLU A 547 28.58 -17.80 21.01
CA GLU A 547 28.83 -17.11 22.29
C GLU A 547 27.63 -16.31 22.81
N ASN A 548 26.71 -15.90 21.91
CA ASN A 548 25.56 -15.05 22.25
C ASN A 548 24.31 -15.89 22.49
N TYR A 549 24.21 -16.49 23.68
CA TYR A 549 23.07 -17.32 24.03
C TYR A 549 22.70 -17.26 25.52
N GLU A 550 21.45 -17.63 25.81
CA GLU A 550 20.96 -17.93 27.14
C GLU A 550 20.13 -19.22 27.07
N ILE A 551 20.31 -20.13 28.04
CA ILE A 551 19.55 -21.38 28.12
C ILE A 551 18.73 -21.39 29.42
N ARG A 552 17.43 -21.70 29.32
CA ARG A 552 16.54 -21.86 30.48
C ARG A 552 15.94 -23.27 30.51
N VAL A 553 16.06 -23.94 31.65
CA VAL A 553 15.36 -25.21 31.90
C VAL A 553 14.00 -24.91 32.51
N THR A 554 12.94 -25.43 31.90
CA THR A 554 11.55 -25.18 32.30
C THR A 554 10.80 -26.49 32.47
N ASP A 555 9.81 -26.55 33.35
CA ASP A 555 8.92 -27.71 33.38
C ASP A 555 8.25 -27.94 32.02
N ASN A 556 7.93 -29.21 31.72
CA ASN A 556 7.22 -29.57 30.49
C ASN A 556 5.73 -29.21 30.60
N VAL A 557 5.44 -27.91 30.57
CA VAL A 557 4.12 -27.30 30.69
C VAL A 557 3.94 -26.33 29.53
N GLY A 558 2.78 -26.34 28.88
CA GLY A 558 2.46 -25.38 27.82
C GLY A 558 3.31 -25.49 26.54
N ARG A 559 4.03 -26.60 26.38
CA ARG A 559 4.82 -26.96 25.18
C ARG A 559 5.82 -25.88 24.81
N ASP A 560 5.88 -25.49 23.55
CA ASP A 560 6.72 -24.39 23.08
C ASP A 560 6.13 -23.01 23.40
N ILE A 561 4.86 -22.89 23.79
CA ILE A 561 4.19 -21.60 24.04
C ILE A 561 4.57 -21.01 25.39
N PHE A 562 4.61 -21.84 26.44
CA PHE A 562 4.99 -21.38 27.79
C PHE A 562 6.43 -20.85 27.83
N PRO A 563 7.45 -21.55 27.29
CA PRO A 563 8.80 -21.02 27.27
C PRO A 563 8.91 -19.69 26.53
N LYS A 564 8.15 -19.52 25.43
CA LYS A 564 8.13 -18.28 24.64
C LYS A 564 7.58 -17.12 25.46
N PHE A 565 6.34 -17.18 25.91
CA PHE A 565 5.66 -16.00 26.46
C PHE A 565 5.77 -15.83 27.97
N VAL A 566 6.15 -16.90 28.70
CA VAL A 566 6.27 -16.86 30.16
C VAL A 566 7.75 -16.97 30.56
N ALA A 567 8.41 -18.06 30.17
CA ALA A 567 9.76 -18.31 30.67
C ALA A 567 10.80 -17.34 30.12
N PHE A 568 10.58 -16.69 28.98
CA PHE A 568 11.47 -15.68 28.40
C PHE A 568 10.84 -14.29 28.28
N ARG A 569 9.76 -14.01 29.01
CA ARG A 569 9.01 -12.74 28.92
C ARG A 569 9.91 -11.51 29.12
N ASP A 570 10.86 -11.59 30.06
CA ASP A 570 11.74 -10.51 30.49
C ASP A 570 12.79 -10.07 29.47
N VAL A 571 13.06 -10.86 28.42
CA VAL A 571 14.12 -10.57 27.46
C VAL A 571 13.64 -9.95 26.15
N TYR A 572 12.32 -9.91 25.90
CA TYR A 572 11.77 -9.39 24.64
C TYR A 572 12.15 -7.93 24.37
N GLU A 573 12.22 -7.09 25.41
CA GLU A 573 12.61 -5.67 25.29
C GLU A 573 14.04 -5.47 24.79
N ASN A 574 14.86 -6.52 24.77
CA ASN A 574 16.22 -6.48 24.20
C ASN A 574 16.23 -6.60 22.67
N HIS A 575 15.08 -6.86 22.02
CA HIS A 575 14.97 -7.16 20.60
C HIS A 575 13.86 -6.36 19.94
N ASP A 576 14.13 -5.81 18.75
CA ASP A 576 13.09 -5.16 17.94
C ASP A 576 12.24 -6.23 17.22
N ILE A 577 12.91 -7.25 16.70
CA ILE A 577 12.34 -8.38 15.97
C ILE A 577 12.82 -9.70 16.58
N VAL A 578 11.92 -10.66 16.66
CA VAL A 578 12.17 -12.00 17.17
C VAL A 578 11.81 -13.07 16.14
N LEU A 579 12.50 -14.20 16.22
CA LEU A 579 12.20 -15.42 15.49
C LEU A 579 11.91 -16.52 16.50
N HIS A 580 10.72 -17.12 16.42
CA HIS A 580 10.32 -18.25 17.24
C HIS A 580 10.45 -19.55 16.45
N LEU A 581 11.17 -20.52 17.02
CA LEU A 581 11.38 -21.87 16.50
C LEU A 581 11.18 -22.90 17.61
N HIS A 582 10.97 -24.16 17.23
CA HIS A 582 11.02 -25.28 18.17
C HIS A 582 11.38 -26.58 17.46
N THR A 583 11.95 -27.52 18.21
CA THR A 583 12.21 -28.89 17.72
C THR A 583 10.92 -29.72 17.80
N LYS A 584 10.75 -30.71 16.91
CA LYS A 584 9.57 -31.59 16.91
C LYS A 584 9.87 -32.88 16.16
N LYS A 585 10.02 -33.99 16.90
CA LYS A 585 9.99 -35.33 16.33
C LYS A 585 8.58 -35.69 15.91
N SER A 586 8.38 -35.96 14.62
CA SER A 586 7.13 -36.53 14.18
C SER A 586 7.11 -38.04 14.43
N ALA A 587 6.20 -38.49 15.30
CA ALA A 587 6.02 -39.91 15.59
C ALA A 587 5.57 -40.70 14.35
N HIS A 588 6.49 -41.42 13.71
CA HIS A 588 6.25 -42.64 12.91
C HIS A 588 5.15 -42.55 11.81
N SER A 589 4.92 -41.38 11.21
CA SER A 589 4.07 -41.26 10.03
C SER A 589 4.94 -40.85 8.84
N LYS A 590 4.98 -41.67 7.78
CA LYS A 590 5.62 -41.31 6.49
C LYS A 590 4.98 -40.08 5.78
N LYS A 591 4.14 -39.31 6.48
CA LYS A 591 3.39 -38.14 5.99
C LYS A 591 3.82 -36.82 6.64
N SER A 592 4.60 -36.86 7.73
CA SER A 592 5.03 -35.67 8.49
C SER A 592 6.44 -35.16 8.14
N ASP A 593 7.18 -35.91 7.31
CA ASP A 593 8.60 -35.70 6.96
C ASP A 593 8.88 -34.46 6.08
N GLY A 594 8.03 -33.44 6.11
CA GLY A 594 8.26 -32.21 5.35
C GLY A 594 7.57 -30.97 5.90
N TRP A 595 6.92 -31.04 7.07
CA TRP A 595 6.33 -29.86 7.71
C TRP A 595 7.41 -28.92 8.20
N MET A 596 8.37 -29.44 8.97
CA MET A 596 9.48 -28.66 9.52
C MET A 596 10.26 -28.02 8.36
N ASP A 597 10.65 -28.83 7.38
CA ASP A 597 11.35 -28.38 6.17
C ASP A 597 10.56 -27.32 5.39
N HIS A 598 9.23 -27.47 5.28
CA HIS A 598 8.36 -26.48 4.64
C HIS A 598 8.38 -25.15 5.40
N ILE A 599 8.26 -25.17 6.73
CA ILE A 599 8.31 -23.96 7.54
C ILE A 599 9.68 -23.30 7.46
N LEU A 600 10.76 -24.08 7.56
CA LEU A 600 12.11 -23.55 7.46
C LEU A 600 12.39 -22.99 6.05
N ALA A 601 11.84 -23.60 5.00
CA ALA A 601 11.91 -23.07 3.64
C ALA A 601 11.07 -21.80 3.44
N ASP A 602 10.05 -21.53 4.26
CA ASP A 602 9.31 -20.27 4.20
C ASP A 602 9.99 -19.16 5.04
N LEU A 603 10.58 -19.53 6.18
CA LEU A 603 11.11 -18.56 7.16
C LEU A 603 12.62 -18.32 7.07
N LEU A 604 13.40 -19.29 6.58
CA LEU A 604 14.87 -19.36 6.67
C LEU A 604 15.56 -19.95 5.41
N ASP A 605 14.88 -19.96 4.26
CA ASP A 605 15.31 -20.64 3.02
C ASP A 605 16.78 -20.40 2.65
N ASN A 606 17.14 -19.14 2.46
CA ASN A 606 18.47 -18.71 2.07
C ASN A 606 18.74 -17.28 2.58
N THR A 607 19.99 -16.83 2.52
CA THR A 607 20.39 -15.51 3.03
C THR A 607 19.59 -14.37 2.41
N GLU A 608 19.27 -14.45 1.11
CA GLU A 608 18.50 -13.41 0.44
C GLU A 608 17.04 -13.38 0.90
N ALA A 609 16.44 -14.54 1.17
CA ALA A 609 15.08 -14.64 1.71
C ALA A 609 15.00 -14.11 3.15
N VAL A 610 15.99 -14.42 3.99
CA VAL A 610 16.08 -13.89 5.36
C VAL A 610 16.28 -12.37 5.34
N ASN A 611 17.22 -11.86 4.52
CA ASN A 611 17.40 -10.42 4.33
C ASN A 611 16.11 -9.74 3.84
N ARG A 612 15.32 -10.41 2.99
CA ARG A 612 14.01 -9.91 2.57
C ARG A 612 13.08 -9.79 3.76
N ILE A 613 12.89 -10.84 4.56
CA ILE A 613 12.03 -10.83 5.76
C ILE A 613 12.44 -9.72 6.72
N VAL A 614 13.72 -9.65 7.08
CA VAL A 614 14.24 -8.62 7.99
C VAL A 614 13.98 -7.22 7.41
N SER A 615 14.13 -7.05 6.09
CA SER A 615 13.82 -5.77 5.47
C SER A 615 12.34 -5.41 5.46
N LEU A 616 11.44 -6.39 5.41
CA LEU A 616 10.00 -6.12 5.47
C LEU A 616 9.63 -5.50 6.82
N PHE A 617 10.14 -6.06 7.91
CA PHE A 617 9.96 -5.48 9.24
C PHE A 617 10.62 -4.11 9.38
N ALA A 618 11.74 -3.86 8.68
CA ALA A 618 12.43 -2.57 8.75
C ALA A 618 11.66 -1.47 8.00
N SER A 619 11.06 -1.81 6.85
CA SER A 619 10.35 -0.85 6.00
C SER A 619 8.86 -0.68 6.35
N ILE A 620 8.24 -1.65 7.03
CA ILE A 620 6.79 -1.67 7.31
C ILE A 620 6.57 -1.73 8.84
N PRO A 621 6.36 -0.58 9.51
CA PRO A 621 6.13 -0.52 10.95
C PRO A 621 4.93 -1.37 11.39
N GLU A 622 3.84 -1.33 10.62
CA GLU A 622 2.59 -2.03 10.90
C GLU A 622 2.68 -3.53 10.60
N LEU A 623 3.80 -4.04 10.06
CA LEU A 623 3.99 -5.48 9.91
C LEU A 623 4.36 -6.10 11.27
N GLY A 624 3.43 -6.86 11.84
CA GLY A 624 3.60 -7.49 13.14
C GLY A 624 4.15 -8.90 13.06
N ILE A 625 3.60 -9.73 12.15
CA ILE A 625 3.92 -11.16 12.11
C ILE A 625 4.07 -11.65 10.67
N ILE A 626 5.15 -12.40 10.43
CA ILE A 626 5.31 -13.21 9.22
C ILE A 626 5.22 -14.68 9.63
N ALA A 627 4.15 -15.33 9.19
CA ALA A 627 3.90 -16.75 9.38
C ALA A 627 4.19 -17.54 8.09
N PRO A 628 4.67 -18.79 8.21
CA PRO A 628 4.80 -19.67 7.05
C PRO A 628 3.42 -20.02 6.51
N ARG A 629 3.34 -20.37 5.23
CA ARG A 629 2.08 -20.83 4.64
C ARG A 629 1.72 -22.21 5.23
N PRO A 630 0.48 -22.45 5.70
CA PRO A 630 0.08 -23.78 6.16
C PRO A 630 0.23 -24.83 5.03
N PRO A 631 0.78 -26.03 5.29
CA PRO A 631 0.90 -27.07 4.29
C PRO A 631 -0.48 -27.62 3.84
N SER A 632 -0.54 -28.10 2.60
CA SER A 632 -1.79 -28.47 1.90
C SER A 632 -2.64 -29.55 2.56
N HIS A 633 -2.06 -30.38 3.42
CA HIS A 633 -2.78 -31.48 4.09
C HIS A 633 -3.51 -31.04 5.37
N LEU A 634 -3.34 -29.79 5.79
CA LEU A 634 -4.13 -29.16 6.85
C LEU A 634 -5.40 -28.59 6.25
N THR A 635 -6.42 -29.43 6.17
CA THR A 635 -7.67 -29.17 5.45
C THR A 635 -8.71 -28.38 6.26
N GLY A 636 -8.32 -27.81 7.40
CA GLY A 636 -9.24 -27.29 8.43
C GLY A 636 -9.50 -25.79 8.47
N GLY A 637 -8.83 -24.96 7.67
CA GLY A 637 -8.97 -23.51 7.81
C GLY A 637 -8.25 -22.93 9.04
N TYR A 638 -8.30 -21.61 9.21
CA TYR A 638 -7.93 -20.94 10.47
C TYR A 638 -9.14 -20.94 11.39
N ARG A 639 -9.14 -21.79 12.42
CA ARG A 639 -10.30 -21.99 13.29
C ARG A 639 -9.91 -22.01 14.75
N TRP A 640 -10.82 -21.54 15.60
CA TRP A 640 -10.69 -21.62 17.04
C TRP A 640 -10.80 -23.04 17.57
N THR A 641 -11.50 -23.92 16.86
CA THR A 641 -11.87 -25.27 17.31
C THR A 641 -12.50 -25.19 18.71
N VAL A 642 -12.01 -25.96 19.69
CA VAL A 642 -12.49 -25.91 21.07
C VAL A 642 -11.88 -24.74 21.86
N ASN A 643 -11.01 -23.91 21.29
CA ASN A 643 -10.21 -22.94 22.05
C ASN A 643 -10.84 -21.55 22.21
N LYS A 644 -11.95 -21.22 21.50
CA LYS A 644 -12.55 -19.86 21.55
C LYS A 644 -12.91 -19.44 22.99
N HIS A 645 -13.44 -20.37 23.78
CA HIS A 645 -13.80 -20.09 25.18
C HIS A 645 -12.58 -19.88 26.09
N ILE A 646 -11.48 -20.61 25.86
CA ILE A 646 -10.21 -20.42 26.59
C ILE A 646 -9.61 -19.06 26.23
N ALA A 647 -9.61 -18.72 24.94
CA ALA A 647 -9.14 -17.44 24.46
C ALA A 647 -9.92 -16.26 25.06
N SER A 648 -11.26 -16.39 25.14
CA SER A 648 -12.12 -15.38 25.76
C SER A 648 -11.88 -15.26 27.27
N ALA A 649 -11.51 -16.35 27.96
CA ALA A 649 -11.14 -16.29 29.36
C ALA A 649 -9.81 -15.55 29.59
N ILE A 650 -8.84 -15.69 28.68
CA ILE A 650 -7.54 -14.99 28.77
C ILE A 650 -7.69 -13.50 28.39
N PHE A 651 -8.52 -13.21 27.39
CA PHE A 651 -8.81 -11.86 26.88
C PHE A 651 -10.32 -11.60 26.85
N PRO A 652 -10.93 -11.24 28.00
CA PRO A 652 -12.39 -11.03 28.08
C PRO A 652 -12.88 -9.80 27.31
N ASP A 653 -12.02 -8.78 27.17
CA ASP A 653 -12.36 -7.50 26.52
C ASP A 653 -12.04 -7.50 25.01
N LEU A 654 -11.44 -8.58 24.49
CA LEU A 654 -11.07 -8.70 23.09
C LEU A 654 -12.25 -9.27 22.29
N ASP A 655 -12.67 -8.57 21.25
CA ASP A 655 -13.68 -9.08 20.33
C ASP A 655 -13.08 -10.19 19.45
N LEU A 656 -13.35 -11.45 19.82
CA LEU A 656 -12.74 -12.59 19.15
C LEU A 656 -13.38 -12.85 17.79
N PRO A 657 -12.61 -12.82 16.69
CA PRO A 657 -13.13 -13.03 15.35
C PRO A 657 -13.75 -14.42 15.18
N ASP A 658 -14.59 -14.58 14.16
CA ASP A 658 -15.14 -15.89 13.81
C ASP A 658 -14.13 -16.76 13.06
N ASP A 659 -14.42 -18.06 13.00
CA ASP A 659 -13.61 -19.02 12.24
C ASP A 659 -13.44 -18.56 10.78
N GLY A 660 -12.20 -18.54 10.31
CA GLY A 660 -11.84 -18.10 8.96
C GLY A 660 -11.58 -16.60 8.80
N GLU A 661 -11.86 -15.78 9.82
CA GLU A 661 -11.67 -14.31 9.78
C GLU A 661 -10.33 -13.84 10.36
N PHE A 662 -9.49 -14.77 10.84
CA PHE A 662 -8.18 -14.47 11.40
C PHE A 662 -7.10 -15.40 10.83
N VAL A 663 -5.85 -14.99 10.99
CA VAL A 663 -4.66 -15.76 10.60
C VAL A 663 -3.75 -15.85 11.82
N PHE A 664 -3.11 -16.99 12.04
CA PHE A 664 -2.14 -17.19 13.11
C PHE A 664 -1.01 -18.11 12.63
N PRO A 665 0.19 -18.08 13.26
CA PRO A 665 1.30 -18.93 12.86
C PRO A 665 1.03 -20.38 13.26
N MET A 666 0.43 -21.15 12.35
CA MET A 666 0.09 -22.55 12.59
C MET A 666 1.35 -23.41 12.72
N GLY A 667 1.51 -24.06 13.88
CA GLY A 667 2.76 -24.70 14.29
C GLY A 667 3.74 -23.76 14.98
N SER A 668 3.26 -22.60 15.45
CA SER A 668 3.92 -21.67 16.37
C SER A 668 5.37 -21.23 16.05
N MET A 669 5.82 -21.40 14.80
CA MET A 669 7.10 -20.90 14.30
C MET A 669 6.88 -19.74 13.34
N PHE A 670 7.50 -18.59 13.62
CA PHE A 670 7.22 -17.34 12.92
C PHE A 670 8.25 -16.26 13.25
N TRP A 671 8.31 -15.24 12.40
CA TRP A 671 8.96 -13.97 12.73
C TRP A 671 7.92 -13.00 13.27
N ALA A 672 8.30 -12.20 14.27
CA ALA A 672 7.44 -11.16 14.81
C ALA A 672 8.20 -9.90 15.23
N ARG A 673 7.52 -8.77 15.13
CA ARG A 673 7.87 -7.56 15.87
C ARG A 673 7.52 -7.76 17.33
N THR A 674 8.44 -7.40 18.23
CA THR A 674 8.22 -7.51 19.68
C THR A 674 6.93 -6.80 20.11
N ASP A 675 6.68 -5.60 19.59
CA ASP A 675 5.48 -4.82 19.94
C ASP A 675 4.17 -5.50 19.51
N ALA A 676 4.17 -6.33 18.46
CA ALA A 676 3.00 -7.11 18.04
C ALA A 676 2.67 -8.26 19.02
N LEU A 677 3.63 -8.65 19.87
CA LEU A 677 3.46 -9.68 20.89
C LEU A 677 3.13 -9.12 22.29
N ARG A 678 3.27 -7.80 22.49
CA ARG A 678 3.00 -7.13 23.79
C ARG A 678 1.65 -7.49 24.40
N PRO A 679 0.52 -7.53 23.66
CA PRO A 679 -0.76 -7.86 24.30
C PRO A 679 -0.77 -9.23 25.00
N ILE A 680 0.03 -10.19 24.53
CA ILE A 680 0.19 -11.50 25.17
C ILE A 680 1.21 -11.42 26.32
N LEU A 681 2.35 -10.76 26.11
CA LEU A 681 3.39 -10.60 27.13
C LEU A 681 2.88 -9.87 28.38
N ASP A 682 2.04 -8.85 28.18
CA ASP A 682 1.49 -7.99 29.23
C ASP A 682 0.39 -8.68 30.05
N ARG A 683 -0.13 -9.84 29.60
CA ARG A 683 -1.03 -10.68 30.41
C ARG A 683 -0.32 -11.33 31.58
N GLN A 684 1.01 -11.38 31.57
CA GLN A 684 1.84 -11.91 32.65
C GLN A 684 1.42 -13.31 33.12
N LEU A 685 1.06 -14.17 32.16
CA LEU A 685 0.68 -15.55 32.43
C LEU A 685 1.79 -16.28 33.19
N THR A 686 1.38 -17.27 33.97
CA THR A 686 2.21 -18.08 34.85
C THR A 686 2.09 -19.56 34.47
N ALA A 687 2.88 -20.43 35.10
CA ALA A 687 2.79 -21.87 34.85
C ALA A 687 1.43 -22.47 35.27
N GLU A 688 0.74 -21.84 36.23
CA GLU A 688 -0.56 -22.29 36.74
C GLU A 688 -1.70 -22.09 35.73
N ASP A 689 -1.52 -21.17 34.78
CA ASP A 689 -2.48 -20.90 33.71
C ASP A 689 -2.47 -21.98 32.62
N PHE A 690 -1.49 -22.89 32.64
CA PHE A 690 -1.35 -23.97 31.68
C PHE A 690 -1.69 -25.32 32.33
N PRO A 691 -2.53 -26.16 31.70
CA PRO A 691 -2.78 -27.50 32.21
C PRO A 691 -1.51 -28.35 32.14
N LYS A 692 -1.35 -29.29 33.08
CA LYS A 692 -0.27 -30.28 33.05
C LYS A 692 -0.30 -31.07 31.74
N GLU A 693 0.86 -31.30 31.14
CA GLU A 693 0.96 -32.11 29.92
C GLU A 693 0.58 -33.57 30.20
N ALA A 694 -0.41 -34.07 29.46
CA ALA A 694 -0.94 -35.43 29.51
C ALA A 694 -1.17 -35.99 28.08
N GLY A 695 -0.51 -35.41 27.07
CA GLY A 695 -0.66 -35.80 25.67
C GLY A 695 -1.89 -35.22 24.98
N GLN A 696 -2.41 -34.08 25.47
CA GLN A 696 -3.53 -33.38 24.86
C GLN A 696 -3.23 -33.01 23.41
N LEU A 697 -4.24 -33.11 22.54
CA LEU A 697 -4.10 -32.82 21.10
C LEU A 697 -4.61 -31.43 20.71
N ASP A 698 -5.50 -30.82 21.51
CA ASP A 698 -6.06 -29.49 21.34
C ASP A 698 -6.72 -29.04 22.66
N GLY A 699 -7.25 -27.81 22.75
CA GLY A 699 -8.12 -27.38 23.86
C GLY A 699 -7.40 -27.07 25.15
N THR A 700 -6.21 -26.48 25.05
CA THR A 700 -5.43 -26.02 26.21
C THR A 700 -5.05 -24.56 26.04
N THR A 701 -4.59 -23.91 27.11
CA THR A 701 -4.06 -22.55 27.10
C THR A 701 -2.99 -22.35 26.02
N ALA A 702 -2.13 -23.34 25.79
CA ALA A 702 -1.13 -23.28 24.72
C ALA A 702 -1.75 -23.18 23.32
N HIS A 703 -2.77 -24.01 23.03
CA HIS A 703 -3.48 -24.00 21.74
C HIS A 703 -4.30 -22.71 21.54
N ALA A 704 -4.89 -22.18 22.61
CA ALA A 704 -5.60 -20.90 22.58
C ALA A 704 -4.64 -19.74 22.31
N LEU A 705 -3.50 -19.70 23.00
CA LEU A 705 -2.47 -18.69 22.81
C LEU A 705 -1.86 -18.73 21.41
N GLU A 706 -1.59 -19.91 20.85
CA GLU A 706 -1.12 -20.03 19.46
C GLU A 706 -2.00 -19.28 18.46
N ARG A 707 -3.33 -19.36 18.64
CA ARG A 707 -4.31 -18.65 17.80
C ARG A 707 -4.36 -17.16 18.13
N LEU A 708 -4.29 -16.81 19.41
CA LEU A 708 -4.27 -15.44 19.89
C LEU A 708 -3.05 -14.66 19.40
N ILE A 709 -1.92 -15.31 19.07
CA ILE A 709 -0.74 -14.62 18.50
C ILE A 709 -1.14 -13.71 17.34
N GLY A 710 -1.92 -14.22 16.39
CA GLY A 710 -2.34 -13.43 15.25
C GLY A 710 -3.49 -12.47 15.54
N VAL A 711 -4.43 -12.88 16.41
CA VAL A 711 -5.60 -12.07 16.78
C VAL A 711 -5.17 -10.83 17.58
N CYS A 712 -4.34 -11.02 18.61
CA CYS A 712 -3.81 -9.94 19.42
C CYS A 712 -2.91 -8.99 18.62
N ALA A 713 -2.11 -9.51 17.69
CA ALA A 713 -1.33 -8.65 16.80
C ALA A 713 -2.24 -7.77 15.93
N SER A 714 -3.31 -8.36 15.37
CA SER A 714 -4.27 -7.64 14.53
C SER A 714 -5.06 -6.59 15.31
N ASP A 715 -5.52 -6.94 16.52
CA ASP A 715 -6.21 -6.02 17.44
C ASP A 715 -5.30 -4.85 17.87
N ALA A 716 -4.01 -5.10 18.07
CA ALA A 716 -3.01 -4.07 18.34
C ALA A 716 -2.63 -3.23 17.10
N GLY A 717 -3.32 -3.40 15.96
CA GLY A 717 -3.12 -2.62 14.73
C GLY A 717 -2.01 -3.15 13.82
N TYR A 718 -1.50 -4.37 14.05
CA TYR A 718 -0.45 -4.95 13.23
C TYR A 718 -0.98 -5.97 12.20
N HIS A 719 -0.37 -5.97 11.02
CA HIS A 719 -0.62 -6.96 9.99
C HIS A 719 0.04 -8.31 10.29
N VAL A 720 -0.73 -9.37 10.09
CA VAL A 720 -0.28 -10.76 10.11
C VAL A 720 -0.33 -11.30 8.69
N ILE A 721 0.83 -11.64 8.12
CA ILE A 721 0.92 -12.10 6.75
C ILE A 721 1.40 -13.55 6.66
N LYS A 722 0.90 -14.26 5.64
CA LYS A 722 1.44 -15.54 5.21
C LYS A 722 2.47 -15.31 4.14
N TYR A 723 3.66 -15.86 4.32
CA TYR A 723 4.79 -15.66 3.41
C TYR A 723 5.35 -16.99 2.92
N THR A 724 5.91 -16.97 1.70
CA THR A 724 6.68 -18.08 1.15
C THR A 724 7.91 -17.57 0.40
N ALA A 725 9.02 -18.32 0.49
CA ALA A 725 10.17 -18.09 -0.38
C ALA A 725 9.78 -18.43 -1.84
N THR A 726 10.29 -17.65 -2.80
CA THR A 726 9.79 -17.58 -4.19
C THR A 726 9.73 -18.87 -5.01
N HIS A 727 10.19 -19.99 -4.46
CA HIS A 727 10.42 -21.26 -5.12
C HIS A 727 9.23 -22.23 -5.01
N ASP A 728 8.30 -22.02 -4.07
CA ASP A 728 7.14 -22.90 -3.94
C ASP A 728 6.12 -22.64 -5.07
N ASN A 729 5.75 -23.70 -5.80
CA ASN A 729 4.75 -23.63 -6.87
C ASN A 729 3.37 -24.15 -6.42
N LYS A 730 3.25 -24.66 -5.19
CA LYS A 730 1.96 -25.05 -4.62
C LYS A 730 1.09 -23.81 -4.44
N TYR A 731 -0.19 -23.93 -4.80
CA TYR A 731 -1.16 -22.82 -4.76
C TYR A 731 -0.74 -21.55 -5.49
N ARG A 732 0.08 -21.66 -6.56
CA ARG A 732 0.54 -20.53 -7.37
C ARG A 732 -0.56 -19.54 -7.77
N LYS A 733 -1.80 -20.02 -7.97
CA LYS A 733 -2.96 -19.19 -8.33
C LYS A 733 -3.47 -18.28 -7.20
N PHE A 734 -3.14 -18.57 -5.95
CA PHE A 734 -3.50 -17.79 -4.76
C PHE A 734 -2.32 -16.94 -4.24
N ARG A 735 -1.20 -16.95 -4.96
CA ARG A 735 0.01 -16.22 -4.57
C ARG A 735 -0.01 -14.81 -5.13
N THR A 736 0.08 -13.82 -4.26
CA THR A 736 0.33 -12.43 -4.64
C THR A 736 1.84 -12.23 -4.75
N ARG A 737 2.32 -12.08 -6.00
CA ARG A 737 3.74 -11.83 -6.29
C ARG A 737 4.01 -10.33 -6.26
N LEU A 738 4.82 -9.94 -5.31
CA LEU A 738 5.23 -8.56 -5.07
C LEU A 738 6.71 -8.44 -5.44
N LYS A 739 7.13 -7.28 -5.93
CA LYS A 739 8.51 -7.02 -6.36
C LYS A 739 9.31 -6.26 -5.31
N THR A 740 8.63 -5.39 -4.56
CA THR A 740 9.26 -4.49 -3.59
C THR A 740 8.54 -4.53 -2.24
N ASN A 741 9.21 -4.05 -1.18
CA ASN A 741 8.56 -3.88 0.13
C ASN A 741 7.38 -2.90 0.04
N LYS A 742 7.50 -1.88 -0.83
CA LYS A 742 6.42 -0.93 -1.13
C LYS A 742 5.17 -1.63 -1.68
N ASP A 743 5.33 -2.59 -2.58
CA ASP A 743 4.18 -3.30 -3.14
C ASP A 743 3.40 -4.05 -2.04
N LEU A 744 4.11 -4.60 -1.03
CA LEU A 744 3.45 -5.21 0.13
C LEU A 744 2.78 -4.16 1.00
N PHE A 745 3.43 -3.03 1.26
CA PHE A 745 2.86 -1.94 2.04
C PHE A 745 1.57 -1.40 1.41
N GLU A 746 1.55 -1.15 0.09
CA GLU A 746 0.36 -0.69 -0.63
C GLU A 746 -0.79 -1.71 -0.56
N GLU A 747 -0.47 -3.00 -0.66
CA GLU A 747 -1.47 -4.06 -0.52
C GLU A 747 -2.06 -4.12 0.89
N LEU A 748 -1.22 -3.96 1.92
CA LEU A 748 -1.66 -3.95 3.31
C LEU A 748 -2.49 -2.70 3.63
N LEU A 749 -2.14 -1.53 3.07
CA LEU A 749 -2.95 -0.32 3.18
C LEU A 749 -4.31 -0.47 2.50
N ALA A 750 -4.35 -1.07 1.30
CA ALA A 750 -5.59 -1.30 0.57
C ALA A 750 -6.52 -2.28 1.29
N ALA A 751 -6.00 -3.17 2.14
CA ALA A 751 -6.79 -4.08 2.96
C ALA A 751 -7.44 -3.38 4.17
N ASN A 752 -6.94 -2.22 4.61
CA ASN A 752 -7.45 -1.45 5.75
C ASN A 752 -8.47 -0.36 5.38
N ALA A 753 -8.70 -0.11 4.08
CA ALA A 753 -9.60 0.93 3.53
C ALA A 753 -10.88 0.34 2.90
#